data_AF-A0A1V6FE94-F1
#
_entry.id   AF-A0A1V6FE94-F1
#
_cell.length_a   1.000
_cell.length_b   1.000
_cell.length_c   1.000
_cell.angle_alpha   90.00
_cell.angle_beta   90.00
_cell.angle_gamma   90.00
#
_symmetry.space_group_name_H-M   'P 1'
#
loop_
_entity.id
_entity.type
_entity.pdbx_description
1 polymer ?
#
loop_
_entity_poly.entity_id
_entity_poly.type
_entity_poly.pdbx_seq_one_letter_code
_entity_poly.pdbx_strand_id
1 'polypeptide(L)'
;MRQGIAGKRVGWRQGRKLLAALLLVLIAVVVGGCTTLPPPPGFVRNGGLPKAVYPEAATAEALYSLMVWYEEAMPDSRIPEDWTREVRRLRETTAVSLHRQWAADLARQGKSVVTIDAEGILKLVPEWFGREDDLAEGLRLLELVRGRLERPLEISVPAGECRDDAFWQQAGGKARDDFAAWARDRRLTVPDPSYFRREDLLNAVNSLHGLATAKKQVVEAMAAAQTLAAGDDVVKALDILSEARKKLPDGVSFADLGDRQTMPSFDALLGSLPDTHITRILAAAETALAAAEKRLADGAAVGDNAAQSPLSTLEKTLSESLRVWRNDSRFALALVRHGEVIARLVSRAAKLRTQAWRTQLRQLAERQEYWEASEQFKVWRLYLKEQAQQDLELYSMMRTPDEDGAGMSHLRLIEQVLQEEYLAILPKAMVEYQAVAERAQNIMNKYGLAVASCVMLQQMTSPGGDLVLPEPLLEACRKTDKLLARARELVEEKNLLRTVSVDDMSSSTPGVGMTYSRDLENELRSVLTSFGLWRLVRVVDSGAARSQWGYVIHGGVVANFDGSESSERQAMRTIRRNGETRRRPNPNYRPEDSNNPLLPKEQSSPLIYSQDILEQVIHVKEIERQAHVRVFMHVRGPGVSTLVEVNEFYTKKFVLEESHPFNDVRVSEVKTVYDATQLQAAEAAPALRYDRVWTPGEMLDWARRDSLRMVALQFLYYVNQYPLYLAQRAERLALDGDATEAAEQWGNCYTLCLGLDTESDLVSLLKTSTPPAASSYESCQANLSQQRQALGDLKRTVGAKMMSQMNEYMRRQRQAAAAATAH
;
A
#
# COMPACT_ATOMS: atom_id res chain seq x y z
N MET A 1 10.48 -127.97 98.70
CA MET A 1 10.22 -129.43 98.69
C MET A 1 10.80 -130.03 97.40
N ARG A 2 11.44 -131.20 97.54
CA ARG A 2 12.19 -132.06 96.58
C ARG A 2 11.37 -132.44 95.31
N GLN A 3 11.84 -132.94 94.14
CA GLN A 3 13.13 -133.35 93.51
C GLN A 3 12.86 -133.77 92.02
N GLY A 4 13.89 -133.79 91.13
CA GLY A 4 14.05 -134.73 89.98
C GLY A 4 13.64 -134.24 88.55
N ILE A 5 14.14 -134.65 87.37
CA ILE A 5 15.02 -135.72 86.80
C ILE A 5 15.52 -135.27 85.39
N ALA A 6 16.60 -135.89 84.86
CA ALA A 6 17.27 -135.63 83.56
C ALA A 6 16.79 -136.48 82.35
N GLY A 7 17.06 -135.99 81.12
CA GLY A 7 17.59 -136.78 79.98
C GLY A 7 16.73 -137.05 78.73
N LYS A 8 17.20 -136.62 77.53
CA LYS A 8 17.18 -137.34 76.21
C LYS A 8 17.75 -136.47 75.06
N ARG A 9 18.80 -136.93 74.38
CA ARG A 9 19.45 -136.33 73.18
C ARG A 9 19.24 -137.24 71.96
N VAL A 10 19.37 -136.65 70.77
CA VAL A 10 19.54 -137.22 69.40
C VAL A 10 18.28 -137.21 68.51
N GLY A 11 18.08 -136.09 67.79
CA GLY A 11 17.09 -135.90 66.71
C GLY A 11 17.17 -134.55 65.95
N TRP A 12 18.14 -133.68 66.24
CA TRP A 12 18.02 -132.22 65.98
C TRP A 12 18.86 -131.65 64.82
N ARG A 13 19.50 -132.46 63.96
CA ARG A 13 20.48 -131.96 62.97
C ARG A 13 19.96 -131.73 61.53
N GLN A 14 18.75 -132.15 61.15
CA GLN A 14 18.25 -131.99 59.77
C GLN A 14 17.38 -130.74 59.50
N GLY A 15 16.83 -130.08 60.53
CA GLY A 15 15.96 -128.89 60.36
C GLY A 15 16.66 -127.55 60.09
N ARG A 16 17.98 -127.44 60.24
CA ARG A 16 18.71 -126.15 60.19
C ARG A 16 18.99 -125.59 58.79
N LYS A 17 18.95 -126.40 57.73
CA LYS A 17 19.34 -125.94 56.38
C LYS A 17 18.21 -125.25 55.60
N LEU A 18 16.95 -125.58 55.89
CA LEU A 18 15.79 -125.02 55.16
C LEU A 18 15.41 -123.61 55.66
N LEU A 19 15.71 -123.29 56.92
CA LEU A 19 15.37 -122.00 57.54
C LEU A 19 16.32 -120.87 57.11
N ALA A 20 17.56 -121.19 56.72
CA ALA A 20 18.55 -120.20 56.31
C ALA A 20 18.29 -119.62 54.90
N ALA A 21 17.73 -120.41 53.98
CA ALA A 21 17.46 -119.95 52.61
C ALA A 21 16.28 -118.96 52.55
N LEU A 22 15.24 -119.19 53.35
CA LEU A 22 14.06 -118.31 53.44
C LEU A 22 14.41 -116.92 54.02
N LEU A 23 15.39 -116.86 54.92
CA LEU A 23 15.83 -115.60 55.54
C LEU A 23 16.60 -114.69 54.57
N LEU A 24 17.33 -115.26 53.61
CA LEU A 24 18.08 -114.49 52.61
C LEU A 24 17.17 -113.82 51.56
N VAL A 25 16.09 -114.48 51.15
CA VAL A 25 15.12 -113.90 50.20
C VAL A 25 14.36 -112.73 50.83
N LEU A 26 14.03 -112.82 52.13
CA LEU A 26 13.36 -111.74 52.84
C LEU A 26 14.21 -110.46 52.92
N ILE A 27 15.53 -110.60 53.09
CA ILE A 27 16.45 -109.45 53.15
C ILE A 27 16.53 -108.73 51.78
N ALA A 28 16.57 -109.47 50.67
CA ALA A 28 16.64 -108.87 49.33
C ALA A 28 15.38 -108.06 48.98
N VAL A 29 14.19 -108.51 49.40
CA VAL A 29 12.93 -107.79 49.16
C VAL A 29 12.83 -106.52 50.00
N VAL A 30 13.36 -106.52 51.23
CA VAL A 30 13.35 -105.34 52.10
C VAL A 30 14.34 -104.26 51.61
N VAL A 31 15.45 -104.65 50.98
CA VAL A 31 16.46 -103.68 50.48
C VAL A 31 16.07 -103.06 49.13
N GLY A 32 15.27 -103.74 48.29
CA GLY A 32 14.81 -103.22 46.99
C GLY A 32 13.71 -102.16 47.05
N GLY A 33 13.03 -101.98 48.18
CA GLY A 33 11.86 -101.11 48.34
C GLY A 33 12.15 -99.66 48.77
N CYS A 34 13.41 -99.26 48.95
CA CYS A 34 13.78 -97.94 49.47
C CYS A 34 14.75 -97.19 48.56
N THR A 35 14.28 -96.69 47.41
CA THR A 35 15.00 -95.65 46.65
C THR A 35 14.22 -94.35 46.68
N THR A 36 14.66 -93.38 47.48
CA THR A 36 14.18 -92.00 47.48
C THR A 36 14.94 -91.20 46.42
N LEU A 37 14.22 -90.54 45.51
CA LEU A 37 14.82 -89.59 44.56
C LEU A 37 15.54 -88.45 45.31
N PRO A 38 16.73 -88.01 44.84
CA PRO A 38 17.44 -86.91 45.47
C PRO A 38 16.66 -85.59 45.31
N PRO A 39 16.69 -84.72 46.33
CA PRO A 39 16.03 -83.43 46.24
C PRO A 39 16.64 -82.52 45.19
N PRO A 40 15.83 -81.60 44.61
CA PRO A 40 16.38 -80.54 43.78
C PRO A 40 17.44 -79.77 44.56
N PRO A 41 18.53 -79.34 43.91
CA PRO A 41 19.61 -78.65 44.57
C PRO A 41 19.14 -77.43 45.40
N GLY A 42 19.70 -77.30 46.61
CA GLY A 42 19.29 -76.30 47.60
C GLY A 42 18.02 -76.67 48.39
N PHE A 43 17.48 -77.89 48.26
CA PHE A 43 16.42 -78.40 49.13
C PHE A 43 16.89 -79.63 49.91
N VAL A 44 16.47 -79.73 51.18
CA VAL A 44 16.77 -80.86 52.07
C VAL A 44 15.47 -81.44 52.62
N ARG A 45 15.39 -82.78 52.72
CA ARG A 45 14.23 -83.49 53.25
C ARG A 45 14.50 -84.02 54.66
N ASN A 46 13.97 -83.35 55.68
CA ASN A 46 14.02 -83.81 57.08
C ASN A 46 12.62 -84.19 57.57
N GLY A 47 12.18 -85.43 57.30
CA GLY A 47 10.98 -86.03 57.90
C GLY A 47 9.64 -85.32 57.65
N GLY A 48 9.59 -84.32 56.77
CA GLY A 48 8.42 -83.47 56.49
C GLY A 48 8.53 -82.74 55.14
N LEU A 49 7.83 -81.60 55.03
CA LEU A 49 7.88 -80.72 53.85
C LEU A 49 9.34 -80.36 53.47
N PRO A 50 9.67 -80.26 52.17
CA PRO A 50 11.01 -79.87 51.73
C PRO A 50 11.38 -78.51 52.33
N LYS A 51 12.58 -78.41 52.91
CA LYS A 51 13.11 -77.15 53.40
C LYS A 51 14.22 -76.69 52.48
N ALA A 52 14.08 -75.48 51.94
CA ALA A 52 15.13 -74.86 51.18
C ALA A 52 16.30 -74.44 52.10
N VAL A 53 17.52 -74.72 51.67
CA VAL A 53 18.78 -74.39 52.33
C VAL A 53 19.70 -73.82 51.26
N TYR A 54 19.93 -72.52 51.33
CA TYR A 54 20.78 -71.78 50.39
C TYR A 54 21.89 -71.06 51.16
N PRO A 55 23.00 -70.70 50.49
CA PRO A 55 24.00 -69.80 51.05
C PRO A 55 23.36 -68.47 51.48
N GLU A 56 23.77 -67.93 52.62
CA GLU A 56 23.30 -66.61 53.09
C GLU A 56 23.65 -65.47 52.11
N ALA A 57 24.66 -65.66 51.26
CA ALA A 57 25.09 -64.69 50.25
C ALA A 57 24.32 -64.77 48.91
N ALA A 58 23.34 -65.67 48.77
CA ALA A 58 22.62 -65.87 47.52
C ALA A 58 21.74 -64.67 47.14
N THR A 59 21.94 -64.09 45.95
CA THR A 59 21.07 -63.02 45.47
C THR A 59 19.68 -63.55 45.09
N ALA A 60 18.68 -62.66 45.13
CA ALA A 60 17.35 -62.99 44.65
C ALA A 60 17.35 -63.38 43.15
N GLU A 61 18.25 -62.82 42.34
CA GLU A 61 18.41 -63.18 40.93
C GLU A 61 18.89 -64.62 40.77
N ALA A 62 19.85 -65.05 41.59
CA ALA A 62 20.36 -66.42 41.62
C ALA A 62 19.28 -67.42 42.05
N LEU A 63 18.55 -67.10 43.11
CA LEU A 63 17.46 -67.94 43.63
C LEU A 63 16.31 -68.07 42.63
N TYR A 64 15.88 -66.95 42.01
CA TYR A 64 14.82 -66.97 41.00
C TYR A 64 15.24 -67.77 39.77
N SER A 65 16.48 -67.57 39.29
CA SER A 65 17.01 -68.29 38.13
C SER A 65 17.08 -69.80 38.38
N LEU A 66 17.50 -70.22 39.58
CA LEU A 66 17.51 -71.63 39.98
C LEU A 66 16.09 -72.21 40.00
N MET A 67 15.10 -71.49 40.53
CA MET A 67 13.72 -71.99 40.59
C MET A 67 13.07 -72.07 39.20
N VAL A 68 13.35 -71.11 38.30
CA VAL A 68 12.87 -71.16 36.91
C VAL A 68 13.51 -72.34 36.18
N TRP A 69 14.82 -72.54 36.36
CA TRP A 69 15.50 -73.70 35.79
C TRP A 69 14.91 -75.01 36.32
N TYR A 70 14.58 -75.11 37.61
CA TYR A 70 13.94 -76.30 38.16
C TYR A 70 12.60 -76.60 37.53
N GLU A 71 11.77 -75.58 37.32
CA GLU A 71 10.48 -75.79 36.64
C GLU A 71 10.66 -76.18 35.15
N GLU A 72 11.67 -75.64 34.46
CA GLU A 72 11.94 -75.98 33.06
C GLU A 72 12.62 -77.36 32.87
N ALA A 73 13.55 -77.72 33.76
CA ALA A 73 14.37 -78.93 33.66
C ALA A 73 13.66 -80.20 34.15
N MET A 74 12.48 -80.08 34.75
CA MET A 74 11.75 -81.18 35.40
C MET A 74 10.31 -81.33 34.84
N PRO A 75 10.12 -81.86 33.62
CA PRO A 75 8.79 -81.95 33.00
C PRO A 75 7.96 -83.18 33.43
N ASP A 76 8.50 -84.08 34.28
CA ASP A 76 7.98 -85.45 34.45
C ASP A 76 7.20 -85.71 35.75
N SER A 77 6.13 -86.50 35.62
CA SER A 77 5.07 -86.79 36.63
C SER A 77 5.49 -87.59 37.89
N ARG A 78 6.79 -87.74 38.16
CA ARG A 78 7.32 -88.52 39.30
C ARG A 78 7.83 -87.67 40.47
N ILE A 79 7.64 -86.36 40.42
CA ILE A 79 8.07 -85.43 41.48
C ILE A 79 6.91 -85.20 42.46
N PRO A 80 7.15 -85.23 43.79
CA PRO A 80 6.11 -84.93 44.77
C PRO A 80 5.51 -83.53 44.58
N GLU A 81 4.18 -83.41 44.57
CA GLU A 81 3.47 -82.12 44.40
C GLU A 81 3.93 -81.06 45.40
N ASP A 82 4.25 -81.45 46.63
CA ASP A 82 4.72 -80.56 47.69
C ASP A 82 6.06 -79.87 47.33
N TRP A 83 6.91 -80.50 46.51
CA TRP A 83 8.15 -79.90 46.04
C TRP A 83 7.90 -78.89 44.94
N THR A 84 7.08 -79.24 43.95
CA THR A 84 6.68 -78.29 42.91
C THR A 84 5.96 -77.07 43.51
N ARG A 85 5.16 -77.27 44.56
CA ARG A 85 4.49 -76.19 45.29
C ARG A 85 5.48 -75.29 46.03
N GLU A 86 6.47 -75.85 46.72
CA GLU A 86 7.46 -75.07 47.46
C GLU A 86 8.48 -74.37 46.52
N VAL A 87 8.89 -75.00 45.42
CA VAL A 87 9.71 -74.37 44.35
C VAL A 87 8.96 -73.19 43.74
N ARG A 88 7.69 -73.37 43.39
CA ARG A 88 6.84 -72.30 42.86
C ARG A 88 6.66 -71.17 43.88
N ARG A 89 6.41 -71.51 45.15
CA ARG A 89 6.31 -70.54 46.25
C ARG A 89 7.60 -69.73 46.43
N LEU A 90 8.77 -70.39 46.36
CA LEU A 90 10.07 -69.72 46.45
C LEU A 90 10.34 -68.86 45.22
N ARG A 91 9.99 -69.33 44.02
CA ARG A 91 10.05 -68.54 42.79
C ARG A 91 9.19 -67.28 42.89
N GLU A 92 7.95 -67.41 43.35
CA GLU A 92 7.01 -66.30 43.52
C GLU A 92 7.47 -65.31 44.59
N THR A 93 7.91 -65.79 45.76
CA THR A 93 8.45 -64.92 46.82
C THR A 93 9.73 -64.20 46.39
N THR A 94 10.59 -64.87 45.62
CA THR A 94 11.82 -64.27 45.07
C THR A 94 11.51 -63.28 43.95
N ALA A 95 10.54 -63.57 43.07
CA ALA A 95 10.04 -62.65 42.05
C ALA A 95 9.51 -61.36 42.70
N VAL A 96 8.76 -61.49 43.81
CA VAL A 96 8.29 -60.35 44.61
C VAL A 96 9.46 -59.55 45.19
N SER A 97 10.51 -60.21 45.67
CA SER A 97 11.73 -59.53 46.15
C SER A 97 12.45 -58.76 45.05
N LEU A 98 12.62 -59.36 43.87
CA LEU A 98 13.22 -58.72 42.70
C LEU A 98 12.40 -57.52 42.22
N HIS A 99 11.08 -57.67 42.21
CA HIS A 99 10.18 -56.60 41.84
C HIS A 99 10.23 -55.43 42.84
N ARG A 100 10.38 -55.69 44.14
CA ARG A 100 10.59 -54.65 45.16
C ARG A 100 11.93 -53.93 45.00
N GLN A 101 13.00 -54.66 44.65
CA GLN A 101 14.31 -54.06 44.37
C GLN A 101 14.25 -53.15 43.13
N TRP A 102 13.63 -53.63 42.05
CA TRP A 102 13.39 -52.82 40.85
C TRP A 102 12.54 -51.57 41.14
N ALA A 103 11.47 -51.70 41.93
CA ALA A 103 10.62 -50.56 42.31
C ALA A 103 11.39 -49.54 43.16
N ALA A 104 12.25 -49.98 44.08
CA ALA A 104 13.10 -49.11 44.88
C ALA A 104 14.16 -48.38 44.03
N ASP A 105 14.74 -49.05 43.04
CA ASP A 105 15.68 -48.44 42.10
C ASP A 105 14.98 -47.43 41.18
N LEU A 106 13.77 -47.76 40.71
CA LEU A 106 12.96 -46.85 39.90
C LEU A 106 12.52 -45.63 40.70
N ALA A 107 12.12 -45.79 41.97
CA ALA A 107 11.83 -44.67 42.86
C ALA A 107 13.07 -43.80 43.13
N ARG A 108 14.27 -44.40 43.24
CA ARG A 108 15.52 -43.64 43.39
C ARG A 108 15.86 -42.81 42.14
N GLN A 109 15.61 -43.36 40.94
CA GLN A 109 15.89 -42.69 39.66
C GLN A 109 14.82 -41.66 39.29
N GLY A 110 13.54 -41.99 39.48
CA GLY A 110 12.39 -41.10 39.28
C GLY A 110 12.25 -40.04 40.38
N LYS A 111 12.98 -40.20 41.49
CA LYS A 111 13.06 -39.31 42.65
C LYS A 111 11.70 -38.84 43.15
N SER A 112 11.33 -37.64 42.73
CA SER A 112 10.24 -36.83 43.29
C SER A 112 8.90 -37.05 42.60
N VAL A 113 8.91 -37.74 41.46
CA VAL A 113 7.72 -38.04 40.65
C VAL A 113 7.14 -39.42 41.00
N VAL A 114 7.96 -40.30 41.59
CA VAL A 114 7.61 -41.67 41.94
C VAL A 114 8.26 -42.06 43.26
N THR A 115 7.49 -42.64 44.17
CA THR A 115 7.95 -43.15 45.47
C THR A 115 7.61 -44.63 45.65
N ILE A 116 8.11 -45.25 46.71
CA ILE A 116 7.67 -46.56 47.18
C ILE A 116 6.87 -46.40 48.48
N ASP A 117 5.82 -47.21 48.64
CA ASP A 117 5.05 -47.26 49.89
C ASP A 117 5.66 -48.20 50.94
N ALA A 118 4.99 -48.31 52.09
CA ALA A 118 5.44 -49.14 53.22
C ALA A 118 5.57 -50.64 52.88
N GLU A 119 4.94 -51.11 51.79
CA GLU A 119 4.99 -52.50 51.33
C GLU A 119 6.00 -52.70 50.18
N GLY A 120 6.70 -51.63 49.78
CA GLY A 120 7.67 -51.61 48.69
C GLY A 120 7.05 -51.49 47.30
N ILE A 121 5.82 -50.99 47.20
CA ILE A 121 5.07 -50.85 45.94
C ILE A 121 5.25 -49.44 45.37
N LEU A 122 5.48 -49.37 44.06
CA LEU A 122 5.67 -48.12 43.32
C LEU A 122 4.38 -47.27 43.33
N LYS A 123 4.49 -45.98 43.67
CA LYS A 123 3.39 -44.99 43.63
C LYS A 123 3.84 -43.70 42.95
N LEU A 124 2.97 -43.14 42.14
CA LEU A 124 3.17 -41.80 41.58
C LEU A 124 3.00 -40.74 42.66
N VAL A 125 3.71 -39.62 42.52
CA VAL A 125 3.60 -38.44 43.39
C VAL A 125 3.13 -37.24 42.54
N PRO A 126 1.83 -37.14 42.23
CA PRO A 126 1.30 -36.06 41.40
C PRO A 126 1.54 -34.66 41.98
N GLU A 127 1.49 -34.54 43.31
CA GLU A 127 1.60 -33.28 44.05
C GLU A 127 2.91 -32.52 43.83
N TRP A 128 3.97 -33.21 43.41
CA TRP A 128 5.26 -32.59 43.10
C TRP A 128 5.14 -31.59 41.95
N PHE A 129 4.37 -31.93 40.91
CA PHE A 129 4.09 -31.03 39.79
C PHE A 129 3.27 -29.81 40.20
N GLY A 130 2.59 -29.86 41.34
CA GLY A 130 1.80 -28.74 41.84
C GLY A 130 2.62 -27.67 42.56
N ARG A 131 3.76 -28.03 43.13
CA ARG A 131 4.56 -27.16 44.01
C ARG A 131 5.84 -26.60 43.39
N GLU A 132 6.37 -27.27 42.36
CA GLU A 132 7.69 -26.97 41.81
C GLU A 132 7.61 -26.22 40.47
N ASP A 133 8.57 -25.32 40.24
CA ASP A 133 8.64 -24.48 39.04
C ASP A 133 9.31 -25.20 37.84
N ASP A 134 10.13 -26.22 38.09
CA ASP A 134 10.84 -26.96 37.03
C ASP A 134 10.00 -28.11 36.44
N LEU A 135 8.94 -27.73 35.73
CA LEU A 135 8.07 -28.66 35.01
C LEU A 135 8.81 -29.42 33.90
N ALA A 136 9.92 -28.89 33.38
CA ALA A 136 10.70 -29.53 32.33
C ALA A 136 11.45 -30.76 32.89
N GLU A 137 12.09 -30.63 34.05
CA GLU A 137 12.73 -31.75 34.73
C GLU A 137 11.71 -32.80 35.16
N GLY A 138 10.53 -32.38 35.63
CA GLY A 138 9.42 -33.27 35.95
C GLY A 138 8.95 -34.15 34.79
N LEU A 139 8.74 -33.53 33.63
CA LEU A 139 8.35 -34.24 32.40
C LEU A 139 9.44 -35.23 31.97
N ARG A 140 10.72 -34.85 32.07
CA ARG A 140 11.86 -35.73 31.78
C ARG A 140 11.90 -36.94 32.72
N LEU A 141 11.61 -36.75 34.01
CA LEU A 141 11.53 -37.84 34.99
C LEU A 141 10.32 -38.75 34.73
N LEU A 142 9.17 -38.22 34.31
CA LEU A 142 8.02 -39.04 33.88
C LEU A 142 8.34 -39.89 32.66
N GLU A 143 9.06 -39.34 31.68
CA GLU A 143 9.49 -40.10 30.51
C GLU A 143 10.45 -41.23 30.88
N LEU A 144 11.36 -40.99 31.82
CA LEU A 144 12.24 -42.01 32.37
C LEU A 144 11.44 -43.12 33.05
N VAL A 145 10.45 -42.76 33.85
CA VAL A 145 9.56 -43.72 34.55
C VAL A 145 8.72 -44.50 33.54
N ARG A 146 8.12 -43.83 32.55
CA ARG A 146 7.36 -44.47 31.46
C ARG A 146 8.22 -45.48 30.71
N GLY A 147 9.41 -45.08 30.26
CA GLY A 147 10.31 -45.96 29.52
C GLY A 147 10.82 -47.17 30.32
N ARG A 148 10.80 -47.09 31.66
CA ARG A 148 11.10 -48.22 32.55
C ARG A 148 9.91 -49.13 32.77
N LEU A 149 8.69 -48.59 32.84
CA LEU A 149 7.44 -49.35 33.00
C LEU A 149 7.03 -50.09 31.72
N GLU A 150 7.33 -49.54 30.54
CA GLU A 150 7.05 -50.15 29.24
C GLU A 150 7.84 -51.46 29.01
N ARG A 151 8.93 -51.68 29.75
CA ARG A 151 9.82 -52.84 29.59
C ARG A 151 9.57 -53.88 30.68
N PRO A 152 9.52 -55.18 30.36
CA PRO A 152 9.44 -56.22 31.37
C PRO A 152 10.71 -56.29 32.22
N LEU A 153 10.59 -56.76 33.47
CA LEU A 153 11.75 -56.90 34.36
C LEU A 153 12.57 -58.08 33.87
N GLU A 154 13.68 -57.78 33.20
CA GLU A 154 14.64 -58.78 32.75
C GLU A 154 15.79 -58.86 33.75
N ILE A 155 16.12 -60.07 34.18
CA ILE A 155 17.34 -60.35 34.93
C ILE A 155 18.29 -61.19 34.07
N SER A 156 19.58 -60.90 34.20
CA SER A 156 20.63 -61.79 33.69
C SER A 156 20.81 -62.95 34.66
N VAL A 157 20.94 -64.18 34.16
CA VAL A 157 21.17 -65.33 35.04
C VAL A 157 22.57 -65.22 35.67
N PRO A 158 22.72 -65.10 37.00
CA PRO A 158 24.02 -64.95 37.66
C PRO A 158 24.68 -66.34 37.82
N ALA A 159 25.12 -66.91 36.71
CA ALA A 159 25.64 -68.28 36.63
C ALA A 159 26.84 -68.54 37.58
N GLY A 160 27.59 -67.49 37.93
CA GLY A 160 28.72 -67.57 38.87
C GLY A 160 28.29 -67.81 40.32
N GLU A 161 27.20 -67.19 40.76
CA GLU A 161 26.68 -67.33 42.14
C GLU A 161 25.98 -68.68 42.32
N CYS A 162 25.21 -69.10 41.32
CA CYS A 162 24.55 -70.40 41.31
C CYS A 162 25.55 -71.57 41.16
N ARG A 163 26.85 -71.31 40.94
CA ARG A 163 27.91 -72.33 40.83
C ARG A 163 28.52 -72.74 42.17
N ASP A 164 28.16 -72.11 43.28
CA ASP A 164 28.65 -72.51 44.61
C ASP A 164 28.20 -73.94 44.94
N ASP A 165 29.14 -74.79 45.39
CA ASP A 165 28.87 -76.19 45.76
C ASP A 165 27.80 -76.29 46.85
N ALA A 166 27.63 -75.26 47.66
CA ALA A 166 26.58 -75.17 48.68
C ALA A 166 25.15 -75.34 48.13
N PHE A 167 24.87 -74.94 46.88
CA PHE A 167 23.57 -75.21 46.23
C PHE A 167 23.44 -76.68 45.80
N TRP A 168 24.54 -77.34 45.44
CA TRP A 168 24.55 -78.64 44.77
C TRP A 168 24.87 -79.82 45.69
N GLN A 169 25.12 -79.59 46.98
CA GLN A 169 25.66 -80.57 47.94
C GLN A 169 24.97 -81.95 47.97
N GLN A 170 23.69 -82.05 47.56
CA GLN A 170 22.93 -83.31 47.53
C GLN A 170 22.64 -83.86 46.11
N ALA A 171 22.93 -83.13 45.04
CA ALA A 171 22.49 -83.45 43.67
C ALA A 171 23.60 -84.00 42.74
N GLY A 172 24.87 -84.00 43.16
CA GLY A 172 26.01 -84.47 42.36
C GLY A 172 26.41 -83.50 41.23
N GLY A 173 27.63 -83.66 40.69
CA GLY A 173 28.26 -82.69 39.76
C GLY A 173 27.54 -82.47 38.42
N LYS A 174 26.73 -83.42 37.96
CA LYS A 174 26.06 -83.34 36.64
C LYS A 174 24.99 -82.24 36.57
N ALA A 175 24.18 -82.08 37.63
CA ALA A 175 23.12 -81.07 37.66
C ALA A 175 23.67 -79.63 37.62
N ARG A 176 24.87 -79.43 38.19
CA ARG A 176 25.60 -78.15 38.19
C ARG A 176 26.06 -77.76 36.77
N ASP A 177 26.58 -78.73 36.01
CA ASP A 177 27.01 -78.50 34.63
C ASP A 177 25.82 -78.24 33.70
N ASP A 178 24.70 -78.95 33.90
CA ASP A 178 23.46 -78.77 33.13
C ASP A 178 22.84 -77.37 33.36
N PHE A 179 22.81 -76.90 34.60
CA PHE A 179 22.42 -75.51 34.91
C PHE A 179 23.37 -74.49 34.28
N ALA A 180 24.68 -74.71 34.36
CA ALA A 180 25.66 -73.80 33.77
C ALA A 180 25.56 -73.71 32.23
N ALA A 181 25.10 -74.78 31.57
CA ALA A 181 24.79 -74.77 30.14
C ALA A 181 23.49 -74.01 29.86
N TRP A 182 22.44 -74.22 30.66
CA TRP A 182 21.16 -73.50 30.54
C TRP A 182 21.26 -72.00 30.80
N ALA A 183 22.11 -71.61 31.76
CA ALA A 183 22.32 -70.22 32.17
C ALA A 183 23.14 -69.40 31.14
N ARG A 184 23.85 -70.06 30.22
CA ARG A 184 24.74 -69.38 29.26
C ARG A 184 23.92 -68.50 28.32
N ASP A 185 24.16 -67.19 28.38
CA ASP A 185 23.51 -66.14 27.57
C ASP A 185 21.99 -66.02 27.70
N ARG A 186 21.40 -66.60 28.75
CA ARG A 186 19.96 -66.57 28.98
C ARG A 186 19.55 -65.35 29.80
N ARG A 187 18.45 -64.71 29.40
CA ARG A 187 17.75 -63.69 30.19
C ARG A 187 16.41 -64.23 30.62
N LEU A 188 16.05 -63.94 31.87
CA LEU A 188 14.77 -64.35 32.42
C LEU A 188 13.91 -63.13 32.64
N THR A 189 12.66 -63.23 32.20
CA THR A 189 11.66 -62.23 32.50
C THR A 189 10.97 -62.60 33.81
N VAL A 190 11.01 -61.70 34.78
CA VAL A 190 10.29 -61.84 36.04
C VAL A 190 8.84 -61.42 35.79
N PRO A 191 7.83 -62.28 36.03
CA PRO A 191 6.43 -61.93 35.86
C PRO A 191 6.00 -60.91 36.90
N ASP A 192 5.09 -60.03 36.51
CA ASP A 192 4.50 -59.05 37.40
C ASP A 192 3.76 -59.75 38.55
N PRO A 193 4.04 -59.37 39.82
CA PRO A 193 3.26 -59.85 40.94
C PRO A 193 1.78 -59.51 40.79
N SER A 194 0.87 -60.32 41.34
CA SER A 194 -0.58 -60.08 41.25
C SER A 194 -1.06 -58.74 41.80
N TYR A 195 -0.29 -58.13 42.71
CA TYR A 195 -0.57 -56.79 43.25
C TYR A 195 -0.09 -55.66 42.33
N PHE A 196 0.78 -55.93 41.36
CA PHE A 196 1.36 -54.93 40.46
C PHE A 196 0.60 -54.89 39.13
N ARG A 197 -0.13 -53.79 38.91
CA ARG A 197 -0.88 -53.55 37.67
C ARG A 197 -0.14 -52.56 36.80
N ARG A 198 0.71 -53.09 35.92
CA ARG A 198 1.57 -52.29 35.04
C ARG A 198 0.80 -51.35 34.12
N GLU A 199 -0.26 -51.84 33.48
CA GLU A 199 -1.07 -51.04 32.55
C GLU A 199 -1.76 -49.86 33.24
N ASP A 200 -2.28 -50.06 34.46
CA ASP A 200 -2.90 -49.01 35.27
C ASP A 200 -1.88 -47.90 35.61
N LEU A 201 -0.66 -48.28 35.98
CA LEU A 201 0.43 -47.33 36.27
C LEU A 201 0.90 -46.59 35.02
N LEU A 202 1.01 -47.26 33.87
CA LEU A 202 1.35 -46.63 32.60
C LEU A 202 0.29 -45.62 32.16
N ASN A 203 -0.99 -45.98 32.30
CA ASN A 203 -2.11 -45.07 32.03
C ASN A 203 -2.08 -43.86 32.95
N ALA A 204 -1.79 -44.06 34.24
CA ALA A 204 -1.64 -42.97 35.20
C ALA A 204 -0.44 -42.05 34.86
N VAL A 205 0.71 -42.61 34.45
CA VAL A 205 1.88 -41.84 34.00
C VAL A 205 1.55 -41.03 32.74
N ASN A 206 0.86 -41.62 31.76
CA ASN A 206 0.47 -40.93 30.53
C ASN A 206 -0.51 -39.79 30.79
N SER A 207 -1.51 -40.02 31.66
CA SER A 207 -2.44 -38.98 32.11
C SER A 207 -1.72 -37.83 32.81
N LEU A 208 -0.80 -38.16 33.74
CA LEU A 208 0.00 -37.16 34.46
C LEU A 208 0.91 -36.36 33.52
N HIS A 209 1.52 -37.02 32.54
CA HIS A 209 2.37 -36.38 31.52
C HIS A 209 1.56 -35.41 30.64
N GLY A 210 0.34 -35.79 30.25
CA GLY A 210 -0.60 -34.90 29.54
C GLY A 210 -0.96 -33.66 30.36
N LEU A 211 -1.31 -33.84 31.63
CA LEU A 211 -1.65 -32.73 32.54
C LEU A 211 -0.45 -31.83 32.84
N ALA A 212 0.74 -32.39 33.07
CA ALA A 212 1.96 -31.62 33.32
C ALA A 212 2.40 -30.82 32.08
N THR A 213 2.22 -31.37 30.88
CA THR A 213 2.49 -30.67 29.61
C THR A 213 1.52 -29.51 29.42
N ALA A 214 0.22 -29.72 29.69
CA ALA A 214 -0.78 -28.66 29.66
C ALA A 214 -0.47 -27.55 30.68
N LYS A 215 -0.07 -27.91 31.91
CA LYS A 215 0.37 -26.94 32.94
C LYS A 215 1.58 -26.12 32.46
N LYS A 216 2.59 -26.77 31.88
CA LYS A 216 3.78 -26.09 31.35
C LYS A 216 3.41 -25.07 30.26
N GLN A 217 2.57 -25.46 29.31
CA GLN A 217 2.09 -24.55 28.25
C GLN A 217 1.37 -23.33 28.81
N VAL A 218 0.54 -23.52 29.85
CA VAL A 218 -0.17 -22.42 30.53
C VAL A 218 0.82 -21.46 31.21
N VAL A 219 1.77 -21.99 31.99
CA VAL A 219 2.76 -21.18 32.72
C VAL A 219 3.65 -20.40 31.74
N GLU A 220 4.14 -21.03 30.68
CA GLU A 220 4.94 -20.37 29.64
C GLU A 220 4.15 -19.28 28.91
N ALA A 221 2.88 -19.54 28.58
CA ALA A 221 2.00 -18.56 27.94
C ALA A 221 1.73 -17.36 28.87
N MET A 222 1.53 -17.57 30.16
CA MET A 222 1.37 -16.50 31.15
C MET A 222 2.63 -15.63 31.25
N ALA A 223 3.81 -16.24 31.34
CA ALA A 223 5.08 -15.51 31.42
C ALA A 223 5.35 -14.69 30.15
N ALA A 224 5.10 -15.28 28.96
CA ALA A 224 5.23 -14.58 27.68
C ALA A 224 4.24 -13.41 27.56
N ALA A 225 2.99 -13.62 27.94
CA ALA A 225 1.95 -12.58 27.91
C ALA A 225 2.26 -11.42 28.87
N GLN A 226 2.76 -11.71 30.08
CA GLN A 226 3.18 -10.67 31.03
C GLN A 226 4.35 -9.85 30.49
N THR A 227 5.33 -10.50 29.83
CA THR A 227 6.47 -9.83 29.21
C THR A 227 6.02 -8.90 28.08
N LEU A 228 5.11 -9.36 27.22
CA LEU A 228 4.54 -8.55 26.14
C LEU A 228 3.68 -7.40 26.66
N ALA A 229 2.87 -7.64 27.69
CA ALA A 229 2.06 -6.59 28.32
C ALA A 229 2.92 -5.49 28.96
N ALA A 230 4.07 -5.85 29.55
CA ALA A 230 5.05 -4.90 30.05
C ALA A 230 5.71 -4.09 28.91
N GLY A 231 5.87 -4.69 27.72
CA GLY A 231 6.37 -4.04 26.50
C GLY A 231 5.30 -3.34 25.64
N ASP A 232 4.13 -3.03 26.19
CA ASP A 232 3.00 -2.37 25.51
C ASP A 232 2.30 -3.15 24.38
N ASP A 233 2.59 -4.43 24.19
CA ASP A 233 2.00 -5.27 23.14
C ASP A 233 0.88 -6.18 23.68
N VAL A 234 -0.18 -5.54 24.21
CA VAL A 234 -1.25 -6.24 24.92
C VAL A 234 -2.12 -7.09 23.98
N VAL A 235 -2.28 -6.69 22.72
CA VAL A 235 -3.03 -7.49 21.73
C VAL A 235 -2.32 -8.83 21.50
N LYS A 236 -1.00 -8.83 21.29
CA LYS A 236 -0.24 -10.08 21.16
C LYS A 236 -0.21 -10.88 22.46
N ALA A 237 -0.16 -10.22 23.62
CA ALA A 237 -0.28 -10.90 24.91
C ALA A 237 -1.62 -11.67 25.01
N LEU A 238 -2.73 -11.04 24.62
CA LEU A 238 -4.05 -11.69 24.58
C LEU A 238 -4.12 -12.79 23.52
N ASP A 239 -3.44 -12.66 22.38
CA ASP A 239 -3.38 -13.70 21.36
C ASP A 239 -2.69 -14.96 21.88
N ILE A 240 -1.55 -14.81 22.56
CA ILE A 240 -0.81 -15.93 23.17
C ILE A 240 -1.69 -16.64 24.20
N LEU A 241 -2.37 -15.90 25.08
CA LEU A 241 -3.25 -16.50 26.08
C LEU A 241 -4.48 -17.16 25.44
N SER A 242 -5.09 -16.52 24.44
CA SER A 242 -6.26 -17.08 23.74
C SER A 242 -5.90 -18.37 23.00
N GLU A 243 -4.75 -18.41 22.33
CA GLU A 243 -4.25 -19.61 21.66
C GLU A 243 -3.86 -20.71 22.65
N ALA A 244 -3.24 -20.37 23.78
CA ALA A 244 -2.98 -21.32 24.85
C ALA A 244 -4.30 -21.92 25.39
N ARG A 245 -5.33 -21.09 25.58
CA ARG A 245 -6.65 -21.56 26.04
C ARG A 245 -7.33 -22.50 25.05
N LYS A 246 -7.25 -22.23 23.74
CA LYS A 246 -7.82 -23.08 22.68
C LYS A 246 -7.15 -24.46 22.59
N LYS A 247 -5.86 -24.55 22.94
CA LYS A 247 -5.08 -25.80 22.88
C LYS A 247 -5.32 -26.71 24.10
N LEU A 248 -5.93 -26.19 25.17
CA LEU A 248 -6.27 -26.98 26.35
C LEU A 248 -7.56 -27.77 26.12
N PRO A 249 -7.63 -29.03 26.59
CA PRO A 249 -8.89 -29.77 26.64
C PRO A 249 -9.95 -29.04 27.47
N ASP A 250 -11.22 -29.26 27.12
CA ASP A 250 -12.35 -28.64 27.84
C ASP A 250 -12.41 -29.13 29.30
N GLY A 251 -12.51 -28.19 30.24
CA GLY A 251 -12.64 -28.50 31.67
C GLY A 251 -11.37 -28.98 32.37
N VAL A 252 -10.18 -28.79 31.77
CA VAL A 252 -8.89 -29.16 32.39
C VAL A 252 -8.73 -28.52 33.76
N SER A 253 -8.43 -29.38 34.75
CA SER A 253 -8.09 -28.99 36.11
C SER A 253 -6.74 -29.58 36.47
N PHE A 254 -5.85 -28.75 37.04
CA PHE A 254 -4.57 -29.21 37.57
C PHE A 254 -4.67 -29.68 39.03
N ALA A 255 -5.90 -29.81 39.57
CA ALA A 255 -6.12 -30.31 40.93
C ALA A 255 -5.53 -31.71 41.14
N ASP A 256 -5.52 -32.54 40.10
CA ASP A 256 -4.92 -33.87 40.10
C ASP A 256 -3.37 -33.83 40.21
N LEU A 257 -2.75 -32.69 39.89
CA LEU A 257 -1.33 -32.40 40.13
C LEU A 257 -1.09 -31.73 41.50
N GLY A 258 -2.13 -31.52 42.30
CA GLY A 258 -2.05 -30.74 43.54
C GLY A 258 -2.03 -29.22 43.32
N ASP A 259 -2.30 -28.72 42.10
CA ASP A 259 -2.31 -27.30 41.76
C ASP A 259 -3.73 -26.78 41.52
N ARG A 260 -4.20 -25.91 42.41
CA ARG A 260 -5.50 -25.26 42.29
C ARG A 260 -5.40 -23.79 41.89
N GLN A 261 -4.19 -23.25 41.69
CA GLN A 261 -3.97 -21.81 41.50
C GLN A 261 -3.63 -21.43 40.06
N THR A 262 -2.96 -22.29 39.30
CA THR A 262 -2.49 -21.94 37.96
C THR A 262 -3.63 -21.61 36.99
N MET A 263 -4.69 -22.43 36.93
CA MET A 263 -5.85 -22.15 36.05
C MET A 263 -6.63 -20.89 36.47
N PRO A 264 -6.97 -20.69 37.76
CA PRO A 264 -7.56 -19.42 38.20
C PRO A 264 -6.68 -18.20 37.91
N SER A 265 -5.35 -18.33 38.05
CA SER A 265 -4.41 -17.24 37.76
C SER A 265 -4.33 -16.93 36.26
N PHE A 266 -4.41 -17.94 35.41
CA PHE A 266 -4.50 -17.79 33.95
C PHE A 266 -5.79 -17.07 33.54
N ASP A 267 -6.94 -17.51 34.07
CA ASP A 267 -8.23 -16.90 33.76
C ASP A 267 -8.32 -15.45 34.30
N ALA A 268 -7.77 -15.21 35.50
CA ALA A 268 -7.64 -13.87 36.06
C ALA A 268 -6.74 -12.97 35.21
N LEU A 269 -5.59 -13.47 34.73
CA LEU A 269 -4.70 -12.71 33.85
C LEU A 269 -5.39 -12.36 32.52
N LEU A 270 -6.00 -13.35 31.85
CA LEU A 270 -6.74 -13.15 30.60
C LEU A 270 -7.87 -12.12 30.76
N GLY A 271 -8.61 -12.17 31.86
CA GLY A 271 -9.70 -11.23 32.14
C GLY A 271 -9.24 -9.84 32.56
N SER A 272 -8.09 -9.71 33.24
CA SER A 272 -7.61 -8.43 33.82
C SER A 272 -6.71 -7.61 32.89
N LEU A 273 -6.07 -8.23 31.89
CA LEU A 273 -5.18 -7.54 30.95
C LEU A 273 -5.84 -6.37 30.19
N PRO A 274 -7.07 -6.50 29.64
CA PRO A 274 -7.74 -5.38 28.98
C PRO A 274 -7.98 -4.18 29.91
N ASP A 275 -8.46 -4.44 31.13
CA ASP A 275 -8.75 -3.40 32.14
C ASP A 275 -7.46 -2.68 32.59
N THR A 276 -6.39 -3.43 32.89
CA THR A 276 -5.10 -2.86 33.32
C THR A 276 -4.45 -2.02 32.22
N HIS A 277 -4.53 -2.47 30.97
CA HIS A 277 -4.02 -1.73 29.81
C HIS A 277 -4.78 -0.42 29.58
N ILE A 278 -6.12 -0.47 29.53
CA ILE A 278 -6.96 0.72 29.36
C ILE A 278 -6.71 1.69 30.51
N THR A 279 -6.70 1.22 31.77
CA THR A 279 -6.46 2.07 32.95
C THR A 279 -5.14 2.84 32.84
N ARG A 280 -4.06 2.18 32.42
CA ARG A 280 -2.74 2.80 32.26
C ARG A 280 -2.74 3.87 31.17
N ILE A 281 -3.32 3.59 30.01
CA ILE A 281 -3.40 4.56 28.90
C ILE A 281 -4.27 5.76 29.30
N LEU A 282 -5.40 5.53 29.97
CA LEU A 282 -6.26 6.61 30.45
C LEU A 282 -5.56 7.47 31.53
N ALA A 283 -4.77 6.86 32.42
CA ALA A 283 -3.98 7.61 33.40
C ALA A 283 -2.89 8.47 32.72
N ALA A 284 -2.19 7.93 31.72
CA ALA A 284 -1.23 8.70 30.93
C ALA A 284 -1.93 9.86 30.18
N ALA A 285 -3.09 9.59 29.58
CA ALA A 285 -3.90 10.60 28.89
C ALA A 285 -4.37 11.72 29.82
N GLU A 286 -4.82 11.39 31.04
CA GLU A 286 -5.22 12.34 32.07
C GLU A 286 -4.06 13.27 32.47
N THR A 287 -2.85 12.72 32.68
CA THR A 287 -1.66 13.53 33.00
C THR A 287 -1.24 14.44 31.85
N ALA A 288 -1.28 13.94 30.61
CA ALA A 288 -0.96 14.72 29.43
C ALA A 288 -1.97 15.86 29.18
N LEU A 289 -3.26 15.57 29.38
CA LEU A 289 -4.33 16.55 29.24
C LEU A 289 -4.22 17.66 30.30
N ALA A 290 -3.96 17.31 31.56
CA ALA A 290 -3.74 18.30 32.62
C ALA A 290 -2.52 19.20 32.33
N ALA A 291 -1.45 18.64 31.76
CA ALA A 291 -0.29 19.42 31.34
C ALA A 291 -0.62 20.37 30.17
N ALA A 292 -1.44 19.93 29.21
CA ALA A 292 -1.89 20.76 28.10
C ALA A 292 -2.83 21.89 28.57
N GLU A 293 -3.76 21.60 29.49
CA GLU A 293 -4.63 22.59 30.14
C GLU A 293 -3.81 23.67 30.86
N LYS A 294 -2.81 23.27 31.66
CA LYS A 294 -1.91 24.20 32.35
C LYS A 294 -1.15 25.11 31.38
N ARG A 295 -0.59 24.56 30.30
CA ARG A 295 0.13 25.34 29.28
C ARG A 295 -0.76 26.38 28.59
N LEU A 296 -2.02 26.04 28.34
CA LEU A 296 -2.97 26.98 27.76
C LEU A 296 -3.31 28.10 28.74
N ALA A 297 -3.47 27.77 30.04
CA ALA A 297 -3.75 28.75 31.09
C ALA A 297 -2.58 29.71 31.37
N ASP A 298 -1.33 29.21 31.32
CA ASP A 298 -0.12 30.00 31.59
C ASP A 298 0.23 30.98 30.45
N GLY A 299 -0.58 31.07 29.39
CA GLY A 299 -0.37 32.00 28.28
C GLY A 299 0.89 31.71 27.46
N ALA A 300 1.54 30.56 27.64
CA ALA A 300 2.79 30.15 27.00
C ALA A 300 2.66 29.80 25.50
N ALA A 301 1.65 30.35 24.82
CA ALA A 301 1.40 30.19 23.39
C ALA A 301 1.79 31.48 22.64
N VAL A 302 3.03 31.94 22.84
CA VAL A 302 3.67 32.88 21.92
C VAL A 302 4.38 32.03 20.85
N GLY A 303 3.59 31.52 19.90
CA GLY A 303 4.08 30.71 18.77
C GLY A 303 3.22 29.47 18.50
N ASP A 304 2.79 29.32 17.25
CA ASP A 304 1.77 28.39 16.71
C ASP A 304 1.85 26.90 17.12
N ASN A 305 2.91 26.43 17.76
CA ASN A 305 3.21 24.99 17.88
C ASN A 305 3.28 24.41 19.31
N ALA A 306 3.38 25.22 20.36
CA ALA A 306 3.75 24.71 21.69
C ALA A 306 2.62 23.92 22.42
N ALA A 307 1.36 24.30 22.23
CA ALA A 307 0.20 23.65 22.85
C ALA A 307 -0.57 22.70 21.90
N GLN A 308 -0.54 22.95 20.59
CA GLN A 308 -1.25 22.14 19.59
C GLN A 308 -0.57 20.80 19.31
N SER A 309 0.76 20.75 19.29
CA SER A 309 1.53 19.51 19.09
C SER A 309 1.26 18.43 20.18
N PRO A 310 1.33 18.74 21.50
CA PRO A 310 1.06 17.73 22.53
C PRO A 310 -0.40 17.29 22.57
N LEU A 311 -1.35 18.19 22.32
CA LEU A 311 -2.78 17.84 22.24
C LEU A 311 -3.08 16.94 21.03
N SER A 312 -2.51 17.24 19.86
CA SER A 312 -2.70 16.42 18.65
C SER A 312 -2.07 15.03 18.81
N THR A 313 -0.93 14.92 19.50
CA THR A 313 -0.29 13.63 19.81
C THR A 313 -1.18 12.78 20.73
N LEU A 314 -1.77 13.42 21.75
CA LEU A 314 -2.71 12.77 22.66
C LEU A 314 -3.97 12.29 21.91
N GLU A 315 -4.56 13.15 21.09
CA GLU A 315 -5.74 12.82 20.28
C GLU A 315 -5.48 11.63 19.37
N LYS A 316 -4.36 11.65 18.64
CA LYS A 316 -3.96 10.53 17.78
C LYS A 316 -3.82 9.23 18.57
N THR A 317 -3.09 9.26 19.69
CA THR A 317 -2.88 8.08 20.54
C THR A 317 -4.19 7.51 21.06
N LEU A 318 -5.11 8.37 21.50
CA LEU A 318 -6.43 7.96 21.99
C LEU A 318 -7.34 7.44 20.87
N SER A 319 -7.37 8.09 19.71
CA SER A 319 -8.13 7.64 18.54
C SER A 319 -7.66 6.26 18.06
N GLU A 320 -6.34 6.06 17.93
CA GLU A 320 -5.76 4.77 17.56
C GLU A 320 -6.07 3.69 18.59
N SER A 321 -5.89 3.98 19.88
CA SER A 321 -6.17 3.04 20.96
C SER A 321 -7.65 2.65 21.02
N LEU A 322 -8.57 3.62 20.94
CA LEU A 322 -10.02 3.37 20.92
C LEU A 322 -10.44 2.54 19.71
N ARG A 323 -9.83 2.78 18.54
CA ARG A 323 -10.08 1.98 17.34
C ARG A 323 -9.68 0.53 17.55
N VAL A 324 -8.48 0.29 18.10
CA VAL A 324 -8.02 -1.07 18.42
C VAL A 324 -8.96 -1.75 19.41
N TRP A 325 -9.30 -1.09 20.51
CA TRP A 325 -10.16 -1.66 21.55
C TRP A 325 -11.58 -1.94 21.06
N ARG A 326 -12.15 -1.11 20.17
CA ARG A 326 -13.51 -1.34 19.63
C ARG A 326 -13.56 -2.48 18.62
N ASN A 327 -12.47 -2.69 17.88
CA ASN A 327 -12.40 -3.73 16.85
C ASN A 327 -12.08 -5.12 17.44
N ASP A 328 -11.58 -5.20 18.67
CA ASP A 328 -11.27 -6.44 19.36
C ASP A 328 -12.29 -6.73 20.47
N SER A 329 -13.09 -7.80 20.29
CA SER A 329 -14.17 -8.18 21.20
C SER A 329 -13.72 -8.47 22.64
N ARG A 330 -12.43 -8.78 22.85
CA ARG A 330 -11.86 -9.05 24.17
C ARG A 330 -11.84 -7.80 25.06
N PHE A 331 -11.84 -6.60 24.47
CA PHE A 331 -11.89 -5.34 25.20
C PHE A 331 -13.30 -4.87 25.55
N ALA A 332 -14.36 -5.53 25.05
CA ALA A 332 -15.74 -5.04 25.15
C ALA A 332 -16.18 -4.77 26.60
N LEU A 333 -15.90 -5.69 27.53
CA LEU A 333 -16.27 -5.53 28.95
C LEU A 333 -15.48 -4.39 29.62
N ALA A 334 -14.18 -4.29 29.33
CA ALA A 334 -13.33 -3.25 29.87
C ALA A 334 -13.74 -1.85 29.33
N LEU A 335 -14.12 -1.76 28.06
CA LEU A 335 -14.67 -0.53 27.47
C LEU A 335 -15.96 -0.06 28.15
N VAL A 336 -16.84 -0.99 28.55
CA VAL A 336 -18.05 -0.65 29.31
C VAL A 336 -17.68 -0.10 30.70
N ARG A 337 -16.75 -0.76 31.41
CA ARG A 337 -16.30 -0.34 32.75
C ARG A 337 -15.62 1.03 32.74
N HIS A 338 -14.81 1.31 31.73
CA HIS A 338 -14.06 2.57 31.59
C HIS A 338 -14.78 3.64 30.77
N GLY A 339 -16.00 3.37 30.30
CA GLY A 339 -16.73 4.24 29.37
C GLY A 339 -16.92 5.67 29.89
N GLU A 340 -17.24 5.85 31.17
CA GLU A 340 -17.40 7.18 31.78
C GLU A 340 -16.09 7.98 31.83
N VAL A 341 -14.96 7.32 32.10
CA VAL A 341 -13.64 7.96 32.15
C VAL A 341 -13.21 8.38 30.75
N ILE A 342 -13.40 7.50 29.76
CA ILE A 342 -13.16 7.80 28.34
C ILE A 342 -14.02 8.99 27.91
N ALA A 343 -15.31 8.99 28.21
CA ALA A 343 -16.23 10.08 27.87
C ALA A 343 -15.78 11.43 28.47
N ARG A 344 -15.34 11.41 29.74
CA ARG A 344 -14.87 12.61 30.44
C ARG A 344 -13.58 13.16 29.81
N LEU A 345 -12.62 12.29 29.49
CA LEU A 345 -11.37 12.66 28.84
C LEU A 345 -11.61 13.25 27.45
N VAL A 346 -12.42 12.57 26.63
CA VAL A 346 -12.80 13.05 25.29
C VAL A 346 -13.48 14.41 25.36
N SER A 347 -14.43 14.59 26.28
CA SER A 347 -15.14 15.87 26.48
C SER A 347 -14.21 16.99 26.91
N ARG A 348 -13.26 16.73 27.82
CA ARG A 348 -12.24 17.72 28.22
C ARG A 348 -11.28 18.05 27.10
N ALA A 349 -10.78 17.05 26.37
CA ALA A 349 -9.93 17.27 25.20
C ALA A 349 -10.65 18.11 24.13
N ALA A 350 -11.93 17.83 23.87
CA ALA A 350 -12.75 18.60 22.93
C ALA A 350 -12.87 20.07 23.37
N LYS A 351 -13.18 20.29 24.66
CA LYS A 351 -13.25 21.64 25.24
C LYS A 351 -11.92 22.39 25.09
N LEU A 352 -10.79 21.72 25.38
CA LEU A 352 -9.46 22.31 25.26
C LEU A 352 -9.11 22.65 23.81
N ARG A 353 -9.38 21.75 22.86
CA ARG A 353 -9.20 21.97 21.41
C ARG A 353 -10.01 23.16 20.93
N THR A 354 -11.30 23.20 21.27
CA THR A 354 -12.19 24.33 20.94
C THR A 354 -11.67 25.63 21.54
N GLN A 355 -11.26 25.63 22.81
CA GLN A 355 -10.75 26.83 23.47
C GLN A 355 -9.46 27.34 22.83
N ALA A 356 -8.53 26.44 22.48
CA ALA A 356 -7.27 26.82 21.85
C ALA A 356 -7.50 27.53 20.50
N TRP A 357 -8.27 26.91 19.60
CA TRP A 357 -8.56 27.48 18.29
C TRP A 357 -9.43 28.74 18.36
N ARG A 358 -10.42 28.77 19.26
CA ARG A 358 -11.23 29.96 19.52
C ARG A 358 -10.37 31.14 19.98
N THR A 359 -9.46 30.89 20.92
CA THR A 359 -8.56 31.93 21.45
C THR A 359 -7.63 32.46 20.35
N GLN A 360 -7.12 31.58 19.50
CA GLN A 360 -6.27 31.98 18.38
C GLN A 360 -7.02 32.84 17.35
N LEU A 361 -8.26 32.49 16.97
CA LEU A 361 -9.09 33.34 16.09
C LEU A 361 -9.37 34.70 16.70
N ARG A 362 -9.66 34.75 18.01
CA ARG A 362 -9.85 36.01 18.74
C ARG A 362 -8.61 36.87 18.73
N GLN A 363 -7.44 36.30 19.01
CA GLN A 363 -6.18 37.04 19.00
C GLN A 363 -5.87 37.62 17.62
N LEU A 364 -6.09 36.86 16.54
CA LEU A 364 -5.95 37.38 15.18
C LEU A 364 -6.94 38.52 14.92
N ALA A 365 -8.20 38.36 15.30
CA ALA A 365 -9.21 39.41 15.15
C ALA A 365 -8.93 40.66 15.99
N GLU A 366 -8.39 40.51 17.21
CA GLU A 366 -7.97 41.62 18.09
C GLU A 366 -6.81 42.41 17.47
N ARG A 367 -5.89 41.72 16.79
CA ARG A 367 -4.82 42.32 15.99
C ARG A 367 -5.30 42.86 14.64
N GLN A 368 -6.60 42.72 14.33
CA GLN A 368 -7.21 43.07 13.03
C GLN A 368 -6.60 42.29 11.84
N GLU A 369 -6.02 41.12 12.10
CA GLU A 369 -5.45 40.17 11.13
C GLU A 369 -6.55 39.27 10.56
N TYR A 370 -7.57 39.89 9.95
CA TYR A 370 -8.78 39.18 9.52
C TYR A 370 -8.55 38.19 8.36
N TRP A 371 -7.61 38.51 7.46
CA TRP A 371 -7.27 37.61 6.36
C TRP A 371 -6.59 36.35 6.87
N GLU A 372 -5.64 36.51 7.80
CA GLU A 372 -5.00 35.39 8.48
C GLU A 372 -6.00 34.54 9.27
N ALA A 373 -6.95 35.18 9.96
CA ALA A 373 -8.03 34.48 10.65
C ALA A 373 -8.89 33.65 9.68
N SER A 374 -9.19 34.18 8.50
CA SER A 374 -9.95 33.47 7.46
C SER A 374 -9.21 32.25 6.90
N GLU A 375 -7.92 32.41 6.58
CA GLU A 375 -7.09 31.32 6.08
C GLU A 375 -6.91 30.22 7.14
N GLN A 376 -6.67 30.59 8.41
CA GLN A 376 -6.59 29.62 9.51
C GLN A 376 -7.91 28.88 9.72
N PHE A 377 -9.04 29.60 9.71
CA PHE A 377 -10.37 28.99 9.81
C PHE A 377 -10.61 27.99 8.67
N LYS A 378 -10.26 28.34 7.43
CA LYS A 378 -10.35 27.47 6.27
C LYS A 378 -9.50 26.20 6.43
N VAL A 379 -8.25 26.33 6.90
CA VAL A 379 -7.36 25.20 7.17
C VAL A 379 -7.94 24.28 8.23
N TRP A 380 -8.42 24.81 9.37
CA TRP A 380 -9.00 23.97 10.42
C TRP A 380 -10.30 23.30 10.01
N ARG A 381 -11.12 23.98 9.20
CA ARG A 381 -12.35 23.38 8.68
C ARG A 381 -12.05 22.24 7.70
N LEU A 382 -11.03 22.39 6.85
CA LEU A 382 -10.54 21.30 6.01
C LEU A 382 -10.00 20.15 6.88
N TYR A 383 -9.18 20.47 7.88
CA TYR A 383 -8.62 19.49 8.81
C TYR A 383 -9.72 18.71 9.56
N LEU A 384 -10.76 19.38 10.06
CA LEU A 384 -11.91 18.74 10.69
C LEU A 384 -12.63 17.77 9.74
N LYS A 385 -12.75 18.12 8.44
CA LYS A 385 -13.39 17.27 7.44
C LYS A 385 -12.52 16.07 7.05
N GLU A 386 -11.23 16.30 6.78
CA GLU A 386 -10.31 15.27 6.28
C GLU A 386 -9.85 14.30 7.39
N GLN A 387 -9.64 14.79 8.62
CA GLN A 387 -9.11 14.00 9.74
C GLN A 387 -10.19 13.46 10.68
N ALA A 388 -11.48 13.68 10.39
CA ALA A 388 -12.61 13.18 11.16
C ALA A 388 -12.57 11.66 11.40
N GLN A 389 -12.04 10.90 10.44
CA GLN A 389 -11.96 9.43 10.47
C GLN A 389 -10.57 8.90 10.85
N GLN A 390 -9.63 9.79 11.16
CA GLN A 390 -8.24 9.45 11.48
C GLN A 390 -7.89 9.92 12.89
N ASP A 391 -7.18 11.04 13.01
CA ASP A 391 -6.65 11.53 14.28
C ASP A 391 -7.75 12.08 15.20
N LEU A 392 -8.86 12.57 14.63
CA LEU A 392 -9.99 13.15 15.36
C LEU A 392 -11.17 12.18 15.55
N GLU A 393 -10.97 10.89 15.27
CA GLU A 393 -12.03 9.89 15.35
C GLU A 393 -12.65 9.86 16.75
N LEU A 394 -11.85 10.04 17.81
CA LEU A 394 -12.33 10.10 19.20
C LEU A 394 -13.48 11.11 19.42
N TYR A 395 -13.52 12.22 18.67
CA TYR A 395 -14.57 13.24 18.77
C TYR A 395 -15.85 12.86 18.04
N SER A 396 -15.77 11.93 17.08
CA SER A 396 -16.94 11.36 16.40
C SER A 396 -17.55 10.19 17.18
N MET A 397 -16.71 9.49 17.97
CA MET A 397 -17.07 8.26 18.67
C MET A 397 -17.98 8.45 19.88
N MET A 398 -18.00 9.65 20.47
CA MET A 398 -18.75 9.99 21.68
C MET A 398 -19.71 11.15 21.39
N ARG A 399 -20.95 10.99 21.84
CA ARG A 399 -22.00 12.01 21.69
C ARG A 399 -22.22 12.72 23.02
N THR A 400 -22.38 14.03 22.97
CA THR A 400 -22.94 14.79 24.09
C THR A 400 -24.43 14.52 24.14
N PRO A 401 -25.01 14.20 25.30
CA PRO A 401 -26.46 14.10 25.42
C PRO A 401 -27.10 15.45 25.03
N ASP A 402 -28.17 15.38 24.25
CA ASP A 402 -28.99 16.52 23.85
C ASP A 402 -30.39 16.35 24.47
N GLU A 403 -31.18 17.44 24.57
CA GLU A 403 -32.51 17.40 25.22
C GLU A 403 -33.47 16.39 24.56
N ASP A 404 -33.28 16.12 23.25
CA ASP A 404 -34.03 15.15 22.45
C ASP A 404 -33.37 13.75 22.36
N GLY A 405 -32.31 13.48 23.12
CA GLY A 405 -31.68 12.16 23.26
C GLY A 405 -30.85 11.66 22.06
N ALA A 406 -30.87 12.34 20.90
CA ALA A 406 -30.10 11.94 19.71
C ALA A 406 -28.59 12.26 19.81
N GLY A 407 -28.23 13.30 20.58
CA GLY A 407 -26.87 13.70 20.92
C GLY A 407 -25.98 14.15 19.75
N MET A 408 -25.36 15.34 19.84
CA MET A 408 -24.35 15.75 18.86
C MET A 408 -22.96 15.16 19.17
N SER A 409 -22.21 14.80 18.14
CA SER A 409 -20.79 14.43 18.30
C SER A 409 -19.96 15.65 18.74
N HIS A 410 -18.90 15.44 19.53
CA HIS A 410 -17.96 16.50 19.87
C HIS A 410 -17.32 17.16 18.63
N LEU A 411 -17.15 16.43 17.53
CA LEU A 411 -16.62 16.98 16.28
C LEU A 411 -17.52 18.10 15.72
N ARG A 412 -18.83 17.86 15.65
CA ARG A 412 -19.83 18.87 15.22
C ARG A 412 -19.88 20.07 16.16
N LEU A 413 -19.73 19.86 17.46
CA LEU A 413 -19.66 20.96 18.43
C LEU A 413 -18.43 21.84 18.22
N ILE A 414 -17.26 21.24 17.96
CA ILE A 414 -16.04 21.99 17.61
C ILE A 414 -16.30 22.82 16.35
N GLU A 415 -16.84 22.20 15.30
CA GLU A 415 -17.14 22.89 14.04
C GLU A 415 -18.12 24.07 14.25
N GLN A 416 -19.22 23.86 14.97
CA GLN A 416 -20.21 24.89 15.25
C GLN A 416 -19.61 26.07 16.03
N VAL A 417 -18.83 25.82 17.09
CA VAL A 417 -18.23 26.90 17.88
C VAL A 417 -17.22 27.71 17.07
N LEU A 418 -16.43 27.05 16.21
CA LEU A 418 -15.51 27.76 15.32
C LEU A 418 -16.26 28.60 14.28
N GLN A 419 -17.34 28.06 13.71
CA GLN A 419 -18.20 28.79 12.77
C GLN A 419 -18.83 30.02 13.43
N GLU A 420 -19.39 29.87 14.64
CA GLU A 420 -19.97 30.97 15.40
C GLU A 420 -18.93 32.06 15.72
N GLU A 421 -17.73 31.66 16.15
CA GLU A 421 -16.67 32.62 16.45
C GLU A 421 -16.18 33.34 15.19
N TYR A 422 -16.03 32.64 14.07
CA TYR A 422 -15.65 33.24 12.80
C TYR A 422 -16.74 34.20 12.27
N LEU A 423 -18.02 33.80 12.36
CA LEU A 423 -19.16 34.66 12.01
C LEU A 423 -19.23 35.93 12.87
N ALA A 424 -18.75 35.91 14.12
CA ALA A 424 -18.65 37.09 14.95
C ALA A 424 -17.52 38.05 14.54
N ILE A 425 -16.47 37.54 13.88
CA ILE A 425 -15.32 38.31 13.38
C ILE A 425 -15.66 38.98 12.03
N LEU A 426 -16.37 38.28 11.15
CA LEU A 426 -16.66 38.72 9.78
C LEU A 426 -17.27 40.13 9.66
N PRO A 427 -18.24 40.56 10.48
CA PRO A 427 -18.80 41.91 10.38
C PRO A 427 -17.75 43.01 10.51
N LYS A 428 -16.74 42.82 11.39
CA LYS A 428 -15.66 43.80 11.57
C LYS A 428 -14.75 43.85 10.34
N ALA A 429 -14.39 42.68 9.80
CA ALA A 429 -13.62 42.57 8.56
C ALA A 429 -14.35 43.23 7.39
N MET A 430 -15.67 43.00 7.27
CA MET A 430 -16.52 43.60 6.23
C MET A 430 -16.48 45.13 6.29
N VAL A 431 -16.66 45.72 7.46
CA VAL A 431 -16.63 47.19 7.62
C VAL A 431 -15.27 47.76 7.20
N GLU A 432 -14.17 47.16 7.67
CA GLU A 432 -12.83 47.69 7.41
C GLU A 432 -12.44 47.59 5.93
N TYR A 433 -12.56 46.41 5.33
CA TYR A 433 -12.18 46.19 3.93
C TYR A 433 -13.11 46.92 2.96
N GLN A 434 -14.41 47.05 3.26
CA GLN A 434 -15.31 47.89 2.46
C GLN A 434 -14.93 49.37 2.55
N ALA A 435 -14.58 49.88 3.73
CA ALA A 435 -14.12 51.26 3.87
C ALA A 435 -12.83 51.50 3.08
N VAL A 436 -11.91 50.52 3.06
CA VAL A 436 -10.71 50.58 2.23
C VAL A 436 -11.07 50.58 0.73
N ALA A 437 -11.97 49.72 0.30
CA ALA A 437 -12.41 49.68 -1.10
C ALA A 437 -13.09 50.99 -1.53
N GLU A 438 -13.99 51.53 -0.70
CA GLU A 438 -14.69 52.79 -0.95
C GLU A 438 -13.73 53.98 -0.98
N ARG A 439 -12.76 54.04 -0.06
CA ARG A 439 -11.72 55.07 -0.04
C ARG A 439 -10.82 54.98 -1.27
N ALA A 440 -10.37 53.77 -1.61
CA ALA A 440 -9.53 53.53 -2.78
C ALA A 440 -10.23 53.98 -4.07
N GLN A 441 -11.50 53.63 -4.22
CA GLN A 441 -12.30 53.97 -5.39
C GLN A 441 -12.70 55.45 -5.46
N ASN A 442 -13.21 56.04 -4.38
CA ASN A 442 -13.85 57.37 -4.42
C ASN A 442 -12.91 58.52 -4.07
N ILE A 443 -11.83 58.27 -3.33
CA ILE A 443 -10.91 59.32 -2.85
C ILE A 443 -9.55 59.20 -3.54
N MET A 444 -8.97 57.99 -3.58
CA MET A 444 -7.60 57.80 -4.07
C MET A 444 -7.52 57.54 -5.57
N ASN A 445 -8.65 57.24 -6.24
CA ASN A 445 -8.71 56.78 -7.63
C ASN A 445 -7.81 55.55 -7.90
N LYS A 446 -7.66 54.66 -6.91
CA LYS A 446 -6.93 53.40 -6.99
C LYS A 446 -7.90 52.24 -7.10
N TYR A 447 -8.38 52.01 -8.33
CA TYR A 447 -9.48 51.07 -8.59
C TYR A 447 -9.03 49.60 -8.47
N GLY A 448 -7.77 49.27 -8.81
CA GLY A 448 -7.21 47.94 -8.63
C GLY A 448 -7.14 47.54 -7.15
N LEU A 449 -6.78 48.47 -6.27
CA LEU A 449 -6.78 48.28 -4.81
C LEU A 449 -8.20 47.98 -4.30
N ALA A 450 -9.20 48.69 -4.82
CA ALA A 450 -10.61 48.42 -4.50
C ALA A 450 -11.04 47.02 -4.96
N VAL A 451 -10.64 46.58 -6.16
CA VAL A 451 -10.87 45.21 -6.63
C VAL A 451 -10.22 44.19 -5.70
N ALA A 452 -8.95 44.38 -5.33
CA ALA A 452 -8.23 43.45 -4.46
C ALA A 452 -8.91 43.30 -3.09
N SER A 453 -9.33 44.42 -2.48
CA SER A 453 -10.05 44.42 -1.21
C SER A 453 -11.39 43.66 -1.30
N CYS A 454 -12.21 43.95 -2.32
CA CYS A 454 -13.50 43.29 -2.51
C CYS A 454 -13.36 41.79 -2.80
N VAL A 455 -12.35 41.37 -3.56
CA VAL A 455 -12.09 39.95 -3.83
C VAL A 455 -11.65 39.22 -2.56
N MET A 456 -10.80 39.82 -1.73
CA MET A 456 -10.48 39.25 -0.41
C MET A 456 -11.72 39.08 0.46
N LEU A 457 -12.62 40.08 0.48
CA LEU A 457 -13.91 39.95 1.19
C LEU A 457 -14.75 38.77 0.68
N GLN A 458 -14.86 38.59 -0.63
CA GLN A 458 -15.58 37.45 -1.21
C GLN A 458 -14.98 36.10 -0.80
N GLN A 459 -13.66 36.00 -0.69
CA GLN A 459 -12.98 34.79 -0.22
C GLN A 459 -13.22 34.57 1.29
N MET A 460 -13.22 35.64 2.08
CA MET A 460 -13.47 35.57 3.52
C MET A 460 -14.92 35.17 3.86
N THR A 461 -15.90 35.52 3.02
CA THR A 461 -17.31 35.15 3.23
C THR A 461 -17.65 33.75 2.69
N SER A 462 -16.75 33.13 1.92
CA SER A 462 -16.86 31.74 1.45
C SER A 462 -15.56 30.94 1.66
N PRO A 463 -15.08 30.77 2.92
CA PRO A 463 -13.87 30.03 3.20
C PRO A 463 -14.13 28.52 3.05
N GLY A 464 -13.99 28.02 1.82
CA GLY A 464 -14.13 26.59 1.50
C GLY A 464 -15.57 26.06 1.34
N GLY A 465 -16.54 26.93 0.98
CA GLY A 465 -17.93 26.57 0.66
C GLY A 465 -18.85 26.28 1.85
N ASP A 466 -20.18 26.36 1.69
CA ASP A 466 -21.23 26.08 2.70
C ASP A 466 -21.06 26.77 4.08
N LEU A 467 -20.76 28.07 4.11
CA LEU A 467 -20.96 28.86 5.34
C LEU A 467 -22.34 29.53 5.23
N VAL A 468 -23.24 29.22 6.16
CA VAL A 468 -24.56 29.87 6.20
C VAL A 468 -24.40 31.26 6.80
N LEU A 469 -24.42 32.27 5.95
CA LEU A 469 -24.29 33.67 6.36
C LEU A 469 -25.63 34.22 6.87
N PRO A 470 -25.66 34.88 8.04
CA PRO A 470 -26.79 35.70 8.48
C PRO A 470 -27.17 36.79 7.47
N GLU A 471 -28.45 37.20 7.42
CA GLU A 471 -28.93 38.24 6.48
C GLU A 471 -28.11 39.54 6.49
N PRO A 472 -27.68 40.09 7.65
CA PRO A 472 -26.84 41.30 7.67
C PRO A 472 -25.51 41.13 6.90
N LEU A 473 -24.92 39.93 6.96
CA LEU A 473 -23.69 39.61 6.21
C LEU A 473 -23.99 39.38 4.72
N LEU A 474 -25.14 38.80 4.38
CA LEU A 474 -25.59 38.67 2.99
C LEU A 474 -25.82 40.05 2.33
N GLU A 475 -26.42 40.99 3.04
CA GLU A 475 -26.57 42.38 2.56
C GLU A 475 -25.20 43.05 2.34
N ALA A 476 -24.27 42.87 3.26
CA ALA A 476 -22.91 43.37 3.12
C ALA A 476 -22.17 42.71 1.93
N CYS A 477 -22.42 41.43 1.63
CA CYS A 477 -21.91 40.77 0.42
C CYS A 477 -22.50 41.42 -0.84
N ARG A 478 -23.82 41.63 -0.91
CA ARG A 478 -24.47 42.31 -2.05
C ARG A 478 -23.88 43.72 -2.28
N LYS A 479 -23.54 44.44 -1.21
CA LYS A 479 -22.84 45.73 -1.30
C LYS A 479 -21.43 45.58 -1.88
N THR A 480 -20.68 44.60 -1.38
CA THR A 480 -19.33 44.26 -1.87
C THR A 480 -19.34 43.91 -3.35
N ASP A 481 -20.32 43.14 -3.81
CA ASP A 481 -20.46 42.75 -5.22
C ASP A 481 -20.73 43.97 -6.12
N LYS A 482 -21.58 44.90 -5.67
CA LYS A 482 -21.82 46.18 -6.39
C LYS A 482 -20.56 47.03 -6.47
N LEU A 483 -19.81 47.15 -5.37
CA LEU A 483 -18.54 47.88 -5.34
C LEU A 483 -17.51 47.23 -6.27
N LEU A 484 -17.39 45.90 -6.23
CA LEU A 484 -16.49 45.13 -7.09
C LEU A 484 -16.82 45.31 -8.57
N ALA A 485 -18.09 45.20 -8.95
CA ALA A 485 -18.52 45.40 -10.34
C ALA A 485 -18.13 46.79 -10.85
N ARG A 486 -18.45 47.83 -10.08
CA ARG A 486 -18.10 49.22 -10.42
C ARG A 486 -16.58 49.45 -10.44
N ALA A 487 -15.84 48.86 -9.51
CA ALA A 487 -14.37 48.98 -9.48
C ALA A 487 -13.74 48.32 -10.70
N ARG A 488 -14.24 47.15 -11.12
CA ARG A 488 -13.78 46.48 -12.36
C ARG A 488 -14.05 47.31 -13.61
N GLU A 489 -15.26 47.87 -13.74
CA GLU A 489 -15.59 48.77 -14.85
C GLU A 489 -14.61 49.96 -14.91
N LEU A 490 -14.33 50.60 -13.77
CA LEU A 490 -13.38 51.71 -13.70
C LEU A 490 -11.94 51.28 -13.99
N VAL A 491 -11.50 50.10 -13.54
CA VAL A 491 -10.18 49.54 -13.89
C VAL A 491 -10.10 49.35 -15.41
N GLU A 492 -11.11 48.76 -16.04
CA GLU A 492 -11.15 48.55 -17.49
C GLU A 492 -11.10 49.87 -18.26
N GLU A 493 -11.92 50.85 -17.88
CA GLU A 493 -12.03 52.13 -18.57
C GLU A 493 -10.84 53.07 -18.35
N LYS A 494 -10.33 53.15 -17.12
CA LYS A 494 -9.34 54.17 -16.72
C LYS A 494 -7.91 53.63 -16.69
N ASN A 495 -7.71 52.36 -16.31
CA ASN A 495 -6.38 51.80 -16.07
C ASN A 495 -5.91 50.82 -17.16
N LEU A 496 -6.82 50.04 -17.74
CA LEU A 496 -6.47 48.96 -18.69
C LEU A 496 -6.71 49.31 -20.16
N LEU A 497 -7.54 50.31 -20.46
CA LEU A 497 -7.81 50.76 -21.81
C LEU A 497 -6.54 51.35 -22.45
N ARG A 498 -6.10 50.71 -23.52
CA ARG A 498 -4.89 51.06 -24.28
C ARG A 498 -5.28 51.48 -25.69
N THR A 499 -4.61 52.48 -26.21
CA THR A 499 -4.80 52.96 -27.59
C THR A 499 -3.61 52.56 -28.44
N VAL A 500 -3.81 52.21 -29.70
CA VAL A 500 -2.75 51.96 -30.68
C VAL A 500 -2.86 53.02 -31.76
N SER A 501 -1.82 53.81 -31.97
CA SER A 501 -1.76 54.77 -33.08
C SER A 501 -0.67 54.38 -34.07
N VAL A 502 -0.98 54.42 -35.36
CA VAL A 502 -0.04 54.18 -36.46
C VAL A 502 0.25 55.51 -37.13
N ASP A 503 1.49 55.98 -37.04
CA ASP A 503 1.90 57.18 -37.77
C ASP A 503 2.12 56.82 -39.27
N ASP A 504 1.96 57.80 -40.16
CA ASP A 504 2.11 57.58 -41.60
C ASP A 504 3.52 57.07 -41.95
N MET A 505 3.57 55.97 -42.70
CA MET A 505 4.82 55.38 -43.17
C MET A 505 5.31 56.10 -44.42
N SER A 506 6.64 56.11 -44.59
CA SER A 506 7.31 56.63 -45.78
C SER A 506 7.67 55.49 -46.76
N SER A 507 7.78 55.81 -48.04
CA SER A 507 8.26 54.90 -49.08
C SER A 507 8.88 55.70 -50.23
N SER A 508 9.78 55.09 -50.99
CA SER A 508 10.31 55.68 -52.23
C SER A 508 9.22 55.81 -53.31
N THR A 509 8.18 54.98 -53.24
CA THR A 509 7.04 55.01 -54.16
C THR A 509 5.93 55.87 -53.59
N PRO A 510 5.50 56.96 -54.27
CA PRO A 510 4.47 57.85 -53.77
C PRO A 510 3.16 57.12 -53.43
N GLY A 511 2.59 57.41 -52.26
CA GLY A 511 1.30 56.87 -51.81
C GLY A 511 1.34 55.45 -51.21
N VAL A 512 2.40 54.66 -51.44
CA VAL A 512 2.50 53.29 -50.90
C VAL A 512 2.56 53.29 -49.37
N GLY A 513 3.38 54.17 -48.78
CA GLY A 513 3.53 54.26 -47.33
C GLY A 513 2.22 54.60 -46.60
N MET A 514 1.50 55.63 -47.05
CA MET A 514 0.19 56.00 -46.49
C MET A 514 -0.85 54.89 -46.63
N THR A 515 -0.86 54.19 -47.77
CA THR A 515 -1.79 53.08 -48.00
C THR A 515 -1.48 51.94 -47.03
N TYR A 516 -0.20 51.57 -46.91
CA TYR A 516 0.26 50.53 -46.01
C TYR A 516 -0.08 50.83 -44.53
N SER A 517 0.08 52.07 -44.06
CA SER A 517 -0.35 52.49 -42.72
C SER A 517 -1.83 52.24 -42.47
N ARG A 518 -2.71 52.67 -43.39
CA ARG A 518 -4.16 52.51 -43.25
C ARG A 518 -4.60 51.05 -43.29
N ASP A 519 -3.97 50.25 -44.15
CA ASP A 519 -4.26 48.81 -44.18
C ASP A 519 -3.78 48.12 -42.90
N LEU A 520 -2.64 48.54 -42.35
CA LEU A 520 -2.14 48.01 -41.09
C LEU A 520 -3.10 48.32 -39.93
N GLU A 521 -3.66 49.52 -39.86
CA GLU A 521 -4.69 49.84 -38.87
C GLU A 521 -5.89 48.89 -38.97
N ASN A 522 -6.35 48.58 -40.18
CA ASN A 522 -7.45 47.64 -40.41
C ASN A 522 -7.08 46.20 -40.00
N GLU A 523 -5.89 45.73 -40.34
CA GLU A 523 -5.41 44.41 -39.93
C GLU A 523 -5.23 44.30 -38.42
N LEU A 524 -4.70 45.35 -37.76
CA LEU A 524 -4.60 45.41 -36.31
C LEU A 524 -5.98 45.34 -35.65
N ARG A 525 -6.99 46.05 -36.17
CA ARG A 525 -8.38 45.94 -35.68
C ARG A 525 -8.88 44.51 -35.81
N SER A 526 -8.68 43.87 -36.96
CA SER A 526 -9.09 42.49 -37.24
C SER A 526 -8.44 41.48 -36.27
N VAL A 527 -7.13 41.56 -36.08
CA VAL A 527 -6.37 40.67 -35.18
C VAL A 527 -6.79 40.89 -33.73
N LEU A 528 -6.86 42.15 -33.25
CA LEU A 528 -7.26 42.43 -31.88
C LEU A 528 -8.70 41.97 -31.57
N THR A 529 -9.63 42.09 -32.51
CA THR A 529 -10.99 41.56 -32.35
C THR A 529 -11.00 40.04 -32.28
N SER A 530 -10.19 39.37 -33.10
CA SER A 530 -10.12 37.90 -33.14
C SER A 530 -9.58 37.30 -31.83
N PHE A 531 -8.67 38.00 -31.14
CA PHE A 531 -8.16 37.63 -29.82
C PHE A 531 -8.99 38.18 -28.65
N GLY A 532 -10.17 38.79 -28.91
CA GLY A 532 -11.04 39.35 -27.87
C GLY A 532 -10.48 40.59 -27.16
N LEU A 533 -9.39 41.17 -27.65
CA LEU A 533 -8.70 42.30 -27.02
C LEU A 533 -9.32 43.66 -27.33
N TRP A 534 -10.28 43.73 -28.26
CA TRP A 534 -10.90 44.98 -28.73
C TRP A 534 -11.54 45.85 -27.63
N ARG A 535 -11.94 45.24 -26.50
CA ARG A 535 -12.47 45.98 -25.33
C ARG A 535 -11.38 46.76 -24.59
N LEU A 536 -10.17 46.23 -24.59
CA LEU A 536 -9.03 46.73 -23.82
C LEU A 536 -7.99 47.45 -24.69
N VAL A 537 -8.01 47.23 -26.01
CA VAL A 537 -7.06 47.80 -26.96
C VAL A 537 -7.82 48.34 -28.16
N ARG A 538 -7.71 49.65 -28.42
CA ARG A 538 -8.39 50.32 -29.53
C ARG A 538 -7.38 50.95 -30.49
N VAL A 539 -7.53 50.69 -31.78
CA VAL A 539 -6.76 51.38 -32.82
C VAL A 539 -7.41 52.74 -33.09
N VAL A 540 -6.67 53.82 -32.83
CA VAL A 540 -7.12 55.21 -32.96
C VAL A 540 -6.41 55.89 -34.12
N ASP A 541 -7.10 56.84 -34.75
CA ASP A 541 -6.55 57.59 -35.87
C ASP A 541 -5.34 58.43 -35.43
N SER A 542 -4.44 58.70 -36.37
CA SER A 542 -3.27 59.55 -36.15
C SER A 542 -3.68 60.94 -35.62
N GLY A 543 -3.12 61.33 -34.47
CA GLY A 543 -3.41 62.60 -33.79
C GLY A 543 -4.52 62.56 -32.72
N ALA A 544 -5.22 61.44 -32.55
CA ALA A 544 -6.19 61.28 -31.46
C ALA A 544 -5.52 61.21 -30.08
N ALA A 545 -6.28 61.51 -29.02
CA ALA A 545 -5.79 61.44 -27.63
C ALA A 545 -5.33 60.03 -27.28
N ARG A 546 -4.06 59.89 -26.89
CA ARG A 546 -3.41 58.62 -26.57
C ARG A 546 -3.61 58.26 -25.10
N SER A 547 -3.89 57.00 -24.82
CA SER A 547 -3.85 56.45 -23.45
C SER A 547 -2.42 56.50 -22.91
N GLN A 548 -2.27 56.69 -21.59
CA GLN A 548 -0.97 56.64 -20.90
C GLN A 548 -0.25 55.31 -21.12
N TRP A 549 -1.01 54.22 -21.31
CA TRP A 549 -0.50 52.87 -21.59
C TRP A 549 -0.59 52.49 -23.07
N GLY A 550 -0.80 53.47 -23.95
CA GLY A 550 -0.95 53.25 -25.37
C GLY A 550 0.34 52.80 -26.06
N TYR A 551 0.16 52.23 -27.25
CA TYR A 551 1.22 51.87 -28.17
C TYR A 551 1.26 52.84 -29.34
N VAL A 552 2.45 53.15 -29.82
CA VAL A 552 2.70 53.99 -30.98
C VAL A 552 3.60 53.23 -31.94
N ILE A 553 3.15 53.07 -33.18
CA ILE A 553 3.95 52.60 -34.30
C ILE A 553 4.39 53.83 -35.08
N HIS A 554 5.69 54.13 -35.10
CA HIS A 554 6.22 55.36 -35.70
C HIS A 554 7.49 55.13 -36.50
N GLY A 555 7.86 56.14 -37.29
CA GLY A 555 9.08 56.11 -38.12
C GLY A 555 9.09 54.95 -39.11
N GLY A 556 7.91 54.55 -39.61
CA GLY A 556 7.81 53.40 -40.50
C GLY A 556 8.29 53.70 -41.93
N VAL A 557 8.97 52.73 -42.54
CA VAL A 557 9.51 52.83 -43.90
C VAL A 557 9.22 51.55 -44.66
N VAL A 558 8.49 51.65 -45.77
CA VAL A 558 8.36 50.58 -46.77
C VAL A 558 9.53 50.73 -47.74
N ALA A 559 10.61 50.00 -47.44
CA ALA A 559 11.90 50.14 -48.11
C ALA A 559 11.95 49.41 -49.46
N ASN A 560 11.48 48.16 -49.50
CA ASN A 560 11.38 47.39 -50.75
C ASN A 560 9.94 46.91 -50.96
N PHE A 561 9.44 47.10 -52.17
CA PHE A 561 8.09 46.69 -52.58
C PHE A 561 8.11 46.39 -54.10
N ASP A 562 8.65 45.23 -54.46
CA ASP A 562 8.86 44.80 -55.85
C ASP A 562 8.28 43.39 -56.08
N GLY A 563 7.66 43.16 -57.24
CA GLY A 563 7.10 41.87 -57.67
C GLY A 563 7.45 41.52 -59.12
N SER A 564 8.48 42.18 -59.66
CA SER A 564 8.90 42.03 -61.05
C SER A 564 9.74 40.77 -61.31
N GLU A 565 10.32 40.18 -60.26
CA GLU A 565 11.14 38.98 -60.37
C GLU A 565 10.33 37.75 -60.78
N SER A 566 10.83 37.06 -61.81
CA SER A 566 10.28 35.77 -62.26
C SER A 566 11.38 34.86 -62.76
N SER A 567 11.22 33.57 -62.54
CA SER A 567 12.06 32.53 -63.12
C SER A 567 11.19 31.52 -63.86
N GLU A 568 11.70 31.03 -64.99
CA GLU A 568 11.01 30.06 -65.83
C GLU A 568 11.88 28.81 -65.97
N ARG A 569 11.28 27.63 -65.78
CA ARG A 569 11.90 26.33 -66.02
C ARG A 569 11.05 25.56 -67.01
N GLN A 570 11.71 24.96 -67.98
CA GLN A 570 11.07 24.09 -68.97
C GLN A 570 11.54 22.67 -68.75
N ALA A 571 10.59 21.74 -68.72
CA ALA A 571 10.81 20.31 -68.61
C ALA A 571 9.89 19.57 -69.59
N MET A 572 10.18 18.29 -69.84
CA MET A 572 9.34 17.42 -70.63
C MET A 572 8.94 16.21 -69.80
N ARG A 573 7.65 15.83 -69.84
CA ARG A 573 7.18 14.54 -69.32
C ARG A 573 6.61 13.71 -70.46
N THR A 574 6.92 12.43 -70.49
CA THR A 574 6.45 11.51 -71.52
C THR A 574 5.45 10.52 -70.92
N ILE A 575 4.31 10.34 -71.60
CA ILE A 575 3.25 9.43 -71.18
C ILE A 575 2.97 8.46 -72.33
N ARG A 576 2.89 7.16 -72.03
CA ARG A 576 2.49 6.13 -72.99
C ARG A 576 1.05 5.72 -72.73
N ARG A 577 0.25 5.62 -73.78
CA ARG A 577 -1.17 5.26 -73.71
C ARG A 577 -1.59 4.38 -74.88
N ASN A 578 -2.61 3.57 -74.68
CA ASN A 578 -3.12 2.65 -75.70
C ASN A 578 -4.07 3.37 -76.68
N GLY A 579 -3.80 3.28 -77.98
CA GLY A 579 -4.63 3.87 -79.04
C GLY A 579 -5.80 2.98 -79.46
N GLU A 580 -6.49 3.36 -80.53
CA GLU A 580 -7.63 2.59 -81.04
C GLU A 580 -7.19 1.25 -81.65
N THR A 581 -8.00 0.21 -81.43
CA THR A 581 -7.80 -1.10 -82.04
C THR A 581 -8.38 -1.13 -83.45
N ARG A 582 -7.53 -1.37 -84.45
CA ARG A 582 -7.93 -1.58 -85.85
C ARG A 582 -8.05 -3.07 -86.15
N ARG A 583 -9.04 -3.44 -86.97
CA ARG A 583 -9.26 -4.82 -87.42
C ARG A 583 -9.04 -4.89 -88.93
N ARG A 584 -8.29 -5.89 -89.39
CA ARG A 584 -8.06 -6.13 -90.82
C ARG A 584 -8.31 -7.60 -91.16
N PRO A 585 -8.82 -7.91 -92.36
CA PRO A 585 -8.94 -9.29 -92.82
C PRO A 585 -7.55 -9.93 -92.86
N ASN A 586 -7.44 -11.15 -92.33
CA ASN A 586 -6.20 -11.90 -92.35
C ASN A 586 -6.03 -12.56 -93.74
N PRO A 587 -5.04 -12.13 -94.55
CA PRO A 587 -4.87 -12.68 -95.90
C PRO A 587 -4.45 -14.16 -95.89
N ASN A 588 -3.91 -14.65 -94.77
CA ASN A 588 -3.46 -16.03 -94.60
C ASN A 588 -4.52 -16.94 -93.98
N TYR A 589 -5.74 -16.43 -93.78
CA TYR A 589 -6.84 -17.19 -93.19
C TYR A 589 -7.32 -18.29 -94.13
N ARG A 590 -7.42 -19.52 -93.61
CA ARG A 590 -7.95 -20.67 -94.32
C ARG A 590 -9.29 -21.09 -93.73
N PRO A 591 -10.42 -20.74 -94.39
CA PRO A 591 -11.74 -21.00 -93.83
C PRO A 591 -12.06 -22.49 -93.72
N GLU A 592 -11.59 -23.30 -94.67
CA GLU A 592 -11.88 -24.75 -94.75
C GLU A 592 -11.32 -25.55 -93.56
N ASP A 593 -10.24 -25.07 -92.94
CA ASP A 593 -9.56 -25.74 -91.82
C ASP A 593 -9.64 -24.97 -90.49
N SER A 594 -10.45 -23.91 -90.42
CA SER A 594 -10.48 -22.94 -89.32
C SER A 594 -10.74 -23.52 -87.92
N ASN A 595 -11.39 -24.69 -87.84
CA ASN A 595 -11.69 -25.38 -86.59
C ASN A 595 -10.62 -26.40 -86.15
N ASN A 596 -9.51 -26.55 -86.89
CA ASN A 596 -8.42 -27.45 -86.50
C ASN A 596 -7.50 -26.79 -85.44
N PRO A 597 -7.47 -27.28 -84.19
CA PRO A 597 -6.75 -26.63 -83.08
C PRO A 597 -5.22 -26.71 -83.19
N LEU A 598 -4.67 -27.49 -84.13
CA LEU A 598 -3.22 -27.61 -84.35
C LEU A 598 -2.67 -26.58 -85.35
N LEU A 599 -3.53 -25.80 -86.02
CA LEU A 599 -3.10 -24.74 -86.93
C LEU A 599 -2.59 -23.51 -86.17
N PRO A 600 -1.49 -22.87 -86.64
CA PRO A 600 -1.06 -21.58 -86.10
C PRO A 600 -2.20 -20.56 -86.11
N LYS A 601 -2.32 -19.74 -85.05
CA LYS A 601 -3.36 -18.70 -84.95
C LYS A 601 -3.37 -17.74 -86.15
N GLU A 602 -2.24 -17.59 -86.83
CA GLU A 602 -2.08 -16.80 -88.05
C GLU A 602 -2.85 -17.36 -89.26
N GLN A 603 -3.25 -18.63 -89.24
CA GLN A 603 -3.99 -19.30 -90.33
C GLN A 603 -5.43 -19.62 -89.92
N SER A 604 -5.72 -19.69 -88.62
CA SER A 604 -7.06 -19.99 -88.07
C SER A 604 -7.88 -18.76 -87.67
N SER A 605 -7.28 -17.59 -87.46
CA SER A 605 -8.05 -16.36 -87.18
C SER A 605 -8.42 -15.62 -88.47
N PRO A 606 -9.70 -15.28 -88.70
CA PRO A 606 -10.12 -14.54 -89.88
C PRO A 606 -9.66 -13.07 -89.88
N LEU A 607 -9.26 -12.55 -88.72
CA LEU A 607 -8.93 -11.14 -88.52
C LEU A 607 -7.60 -10.97 -87.81
N ILE A 608 -6.89 -9.92 -88.21
CA ILE A 608 -5.72 -9.39 -87.51
C ILE A 608 -6.16 -8.12 -86.78
N TYR A 609 -5.84 -8.02 -85.50
CA TYR A 609 -6.06 -6.85 -84.67
C TYR A 609 -4.74 -6.12 -84.47
N SER A 610 -4.71 -4.81 -84.72
CA SER A 610 -3.54 -3.97 -84.48
C SER A 610 -3.91 -2.80 -83.58
N GLN A 611 -3.12 -2.54 -82.55
CA GLN A 611 -3.28 -1.38 -81.67
C GLN A 611 -1.99 -0.56 -81.66
N ASP A 612 -2.15 0.73 -81.92
CA ASP A 612 -1.05 1.69 -81.85
C ASP A 612 -0.83 2.05 -80.35
N ILE A 613 0.37 1.84 -79.80
CA ILE A 613 0.77 2.35 -78.49
C ILE A 613 1.35 3.75 -78.71
N LEU A 614 0.62 4.74 -78.24
CA LEU A 614 0.89 6.14 -78.45
C LEU A 614 1.79 6.66 -77.33
N GLU A 615 2.90 7.28 -77.69
CA GLU A 615 3.76 8.02 -76.78
C GLU A 615 3.52 9.51 -77.00
N GLN A 616 3.06 10.18 -75.94
CA GLN A 616 2.73 11.59 -75.91
C GLN A 616 3.75 12.33 -75.05
N VAL A 617 4.41 13.32 -75.64
CA VAL A 617 5.35 14.20 -74.94
C VAL A 617 4.59 15.47 -74.55
N ILE A 618 4.63 15.81 -73.26
CA ILE A 618 4.02 17.01 -72.69
C ILE A 618 5.15 17.96 -72.30
N HIS A 619 5.12 19.16 -72.86
CA HIS A 619 5.99 20.26 -72.48
C HIS A 619 5.43 20.91 -71.21
N VAL A 620 6.24 20.96 -70.15
CA VAL A 620 5.88 21.55 -68.87
C VAL A 620 6.69 22.82 -68.69
N LYS A 621 6.01 23.97 -68.65
CA LYS A 621 6.58 25.26 -68.31
C LYS A 621 6.20 25.62 -66.87
N GLU A 622 7.17 25.59 -65.97
CA GLU A 622 7.02 26.06 -64.60
C GLU A 622 7.48 27.52 -64.53
N ILE A 623 6.59 28.40 -64.07
CA ILE A 623 6.86 29.82 -63.86
C ILE A 623 6.79 30.08 -62.37
N GLU A 624 7.88 30.55 -61.78
CA GLU A 624 7.94 31.00 -60.39
C GLU A 624 8.02 32.51 -60.37
N ARG A 625 7.08 33.16 -59.69
CA ARG A 625 7.12 34.61 -59.44
C ARG A 625 7.46 34.89 -58.00
N GLN A 626 8.21 35.97 -57.78
CA GLN A 626 8.67 36.39 -56.49
C GLN A 626 8.29 37.85 -56.24
N ALA A 627 7.86 38.14 -55.01
CA ALA A 627 7.67 39.49 -54.52
C ALA A 627 8.50 39.71 -53.25
N HIS A 628 9.21 40.84 -53.19
CA HIS A 628 9.97 41.28 -52.04
C HIS A 628 9.25 42.42 -51.33
N VAL A 629 8.90 42.22 -50.06
CA VAL A 629 8.36 43.26 -49.20
C VAL A 629 9.27 43.42 -47.99
N ARG A 630 9.83 44.62 -47.82
CA ARG A 630 10.65 45.00 -46.68
C ARG A 630 10.09 46.25 -46.00
N VAL A 631 9.66 46.09 -44.75
CA VAL A 631 9.07 47.17 -43.95
C VAL A 631 9.77 47.24 -42.59
N PHE A 632 10.09 48.45 -42.16
CA PHE A 632 10.64 48.75 -40.85
C PHE A 632 9.71 49.69 -40.11
N MET A 633 9.59 49.54 -38.79
CA MET A 633 8.85 50.46 -37.93
C MET A 633 9.32 50.39 -36.49
N HIS A 634 9.24 51.50 -35.76
CA HIS A 634 9.47 51.50 -34.32
C HIS A 634 8.15 51.32 -33.58
N VAL A 635 8.13 50.37 -32.64
CA VAL A 635 7.01 50.18 -31.71
C VAL A 635 7.44 50.68 -30.34
N ARG A 636 6.66 51.60 -29.78
CA ARG A 636 6.83 52.12 -28.42
C ARG A 636 5.55 51.90 -27.62
N GLY A 637 5.67 51.34 -26.42
CA GLY A 637 4.56 51.10 -25.50
C GLY A 637 5.03 50.70 -24.10
N PRO A 638 4.12 50.22 -23.23
CA PRO A 638 4.45 49.79 -21.88
C PRO A 638 5.48 48.65 -21.89
N GLY A 639 6.68 48.90 -21.34
CA GLY A 639 7.75 47.90 -21.25
C GLY A 639 8.40 47.54 -22.59
N VAL A 640 8.03 48.19 -23.69
CA VAL A 640 8.51 47.86 -25.05
C VAL A 640 8.95 49.11 -25.79
N SER A 641 10.17 49.09 -26.29
CA SER A 641 10.67 50.02 -27.30
C SER A 641 11.61 49.24 -28.22
N THR A 642 11.14 48.93 -29.43
CA THR A 642 11.87 48.04 -30.34
C THR A 642 11.64 48.41 -31.80
N LEU A 643 12.59 48.03 -32.65
CA LEU A 643 12.46 48.07 -34.09
C LEU A 643 11.84 46.75 -34.56
N VAL A 644 10.76 46.84 -35.33
CA VAL A 644 10.10 45.72 -35.99
C VAL A 644 10.45 45.78 -37.47
N GLU A 645 11.04 44.70 -37.97
CA GLU A 645 11.38 44.53 -39.38
C GLU A 645 10.65 43.28 -39.91
N VAL A 646 9.93 43.47 -41.02
CA VAL A 646 9.41 42.38 -41.84
C VAL A 646 10.14 42.44 -43.17
N ASN A 647 10.95 41.42 -43.45
CA ASN A 647 11.76 41.33 -44.66
C ASN A 647 11.52 39.96 -45.31
N GLU A 648 10.58 39.90 -46.24
CA GLU A 648 10.03 38.64 -46.72
C GLU A 648 10.02 38.54 -48.24
N PHE A 649 10.37 37.35 -48.73
CA PHE A 649 10.29 36.99 -50.15
C PHE A 649 9.14 36.00 -50.35
N TYR A 650 8.09 36.47 -51.01
CA TYR A 650 6.89 35.71 -51.28
C TYR A 650 7.00 35.05 -52.65
N THR A 651 7.03 33.71 -52.68
CA THR A 651 7.19 32.93 -53.92
C THR A 651 5.90 32.18 -54.27
N LYS A 652 5.58 32.15 -55.56
CA LYS A 652 4.45 31.38 -56.08
C LYS A 652 4.77 30.73 -57.41
N LYS A 653 4.48 29.43 -57.51
CA LYS A 653 4.73 28.59 -58.69
C LYS A 653 3.44 28.36 -59.47
N PHE A 654 3.54 28.50 -60.79
CA PHE A 654 2.49 28.28 -61.77
C PHE A 654 2.97 27.24 -62.78
N VAL A 655 2.11 26.29 -63.13
CA VAL A 655 2.43 25.23 -64.09
C VAL A 655 1.55 25.37 -65.33
N LEU A 656 2.20 25.45 -66.49
CA LEU A 656 1.57 25.45 -67.81
C LEU A 656 2.04 24.21 -68.57
N GLU A 657 1.12 23.30 -68.85
CA GLU A 657 1.37 22.12 -69.65
C GLU A 657 0.79 22.30 -71.03
N GLU A 658 1.63 22.08 -72.03
CA GLU A 658 1.28 22.15 -73.43
C GLU A 658 1.69 20.85 -74.12
N SER A 659 0.97 20.48 -75.15
CA SER A 659 1.37 19.36 -75.99
C SER A 659 2.63 19.76 -76.78
N HIS A 660 3.59 18.84 -76.95
CA HIS A 660 4.84 19.15 -77.63
C HIS A 660 4.64 19.56 -79.11
N PRO A 661 5.02 20.79 -79.51
CA PRO A 661 4.59 21.43 -80.78
C PRO A 661 4.95 20.67 -82.07
N PHE A 662 5.92 19.76 -82.01
CA PHE A 662 6.37 18.95 -83.15
C PHE A 662 6.21 17.43 -82.96
N ASN A 663 5.89 16.96 -81.74
CA ASN A 663 5.89 15.54 -81.36
C ASN A 663 4.79 15.27 -80.30
N ASP A 664 3.60 15.79 -80.55
CA ASP A 664 2.47 15.70 -79.62
C ASP A 664 2.12 14.27 -79.28
N VAL A 665 1.99 13.42 -80.31
CA VAL A 665 1.67 12.02 -80.17
C VAL A 665 2.35 11.27 -81.31
N ARG A 666 3.22 10.33 -80.97
CA ARG A 666 3.81 9.39 -81.94
C ARG A 666 3.37 7.97 -81.63
N VAL A 667 3.23 7.15 -82.67
CA VAL A 667 3.11 5.71 -82.47
C VAL A 667 4.49 5.19 -82.08
N SER A 668 4.64 4.83 -80.80
CA SER A 668 5.89 4.27 -80.29
C SER A 668 6.06 2.80 -80.68
N GLU A 669 4.95 2.07 -80.72
CA GLU A 669 4.90 0.65 -81.03
C GLU A 669 3.53 0.33 -81.67
N VAL A 670 3.49 -0.58 -82.64
CA VAL A 670 2.24 -1.14 -83.17
C VAL A 670 2.16 -2.59 -82.72
N LYS A 671 1.26 -2.88 -81.78
CA LYS A 671 1.04 -4.23 -81.28
C LYS A 671 0.03 -4.94 -82.18
N THR A 672 0.48 -5.98 -82.88
CA THR A 672 -0.35 -6.76 -83.80
C THR A 672 -0.58 -8.16 -83.25
N VAL A 673 -1.84 -8.57 -83.14
CA VAL A 673 -2.25 -9.85 -82.55
C VAL A 673 -3.43 -10.44 -83.32
N TYR A 674 -3.60 -11.75 -83.21
CA TYR A 674 -4.69 -12.48 -83.88
C TYR A 674 -5.92 -12.68 -82.98
N ASP A 675 -5.83 -12.23 -81.72
CA ASP A 675 -6.86 -12.35 -80.68
C ASP A 675 -7.10 -10.99 -80.02
N ALA A 676 -8.32 -10.47 -80.13
CA ALA A 676 -8.69 -9.15 -79.63
C ALA A 676 -8.51 -8.99 -78.12
N THR A 677 -8.58 -10.09 -77.36
CA THR A 677 -8.46 -10.08 -75.89
C THR A 677 -7.04 -9.73 -75.40
N GLN A 678 -6.05 -9.77 -76.29
CA GLN A 678 -4.64 -9.43 -75.97
C GLN A 678 -4.32 -7.93 -76.10
N LEU A 679 -5.31 -7.13 -76.51
CA LEU A 679 -5.24 -5.68 -76.66
C LEU A 679 -5.95 -4.99 -75.48
N GLN A 680 -5.47 -3.82 -75.08
CA GLN A 680 -6.05 -3.05 -73.97
C GLN A 680 -7.11 -2.06 -74.49
N ALA A 681 -7.97 -1.56 -73.62
CA ALA A 681 -8.92 -0.51 -73.99
C ALA A 681 -8.17 0.78 -74.39
N ALA A 682 -8.70 1.52 -75.35
CA ALA A 682 -8.11 2.80 -75.76
C ALA A 682 -8.19 3.82 -74.61
N GLU A 683 -7.08 4.47 -74.31
CA GLU A 683 -6.95 5.44 -73.23
C GLU A 683 -7.08 6.88 -73.76
N ALA A 684 -7.90 7.68 -73.07
CA ALA A 684 -8.08 9.10 -73.39
C ALA A 684 -6.78 9.90 -73.19
N ALA A 685 -6.69 11.07 -73.83
CA ALA A 685 -5.54 11.94 -73.65
C ALA A 685 -5.48 12.47 -72.20
N PRO A 686 -4.29 12.60 -71.60
CA PRO A 686 -4.16 13.19 -70.28
C PRO A 686 -4.62 14.65 -70.30
N ALA A 687 -5.36 15.07 -69.27
CA ALA A 687 -5.71 16.47 -69.09
C ALA A 687 -4.45 17.28 -68.78
N LEU A 688 -4.22 18.35 -69.55
CA LEU A 688 -3.09 19.26 -69.37
C LEU A 688 -3.43 20.30 -68.31
N ARG A 689 -2.52 20.55 -67.37
CA ARG A 689 -2.67 21.59 -66.35
C ARG A 689 -2.36 22.96 -66.95
N TYR A 690 -3.23 23.94 -66.72
CA TYR A 690 -3.03 25.31 -67.20
C TYR A 690 -3.34 26.32 -66.08
N ASP A 691 -2.32 26.68 -65.31
CA ASP A 691 -2.46 27.68 -64.25
C ASP A 691 -2.43 29.11 -64.82
N ARG A 692 -3.40 29.96 -64.45
CA ARG A 692 -3.32 31.40 -64.78
C ARG A 692 -2.14 32.03 -64.01
N VAL A 693 -1.10 32.43 -64.74
CA VAL A 693 0.05 33.16 -64.20
C VAL A 693 -0.39 34.53 -63.71
N TRP A 694 -0.05 34.86 -62.46
CA TRP A 694 -0.37 36.16 -61.86
C TRP A 694 0.50 37.28 -62.42
N THR A 695 -0.05 38.49 -62.48
CA THR A 695 0.71 39.70 -62.82
C THR A 695 1.60 40.15 -61.65
N PRO A 696 2.64 40.98 -61.88
CA PRO A 696 3.43 41.57 -60.80
C PRO A 696 2.58 42.31 -59.76
N GLY A 697 1.52 43.01 -60.20
CA GLY A 697 0.59 43.71 -59.32
C GLY A 697 -0.23 42.76 -58.43
N GLU A 698 -0.69 41.62 -58.98
CA GLU A 698 -1.38 40.59 -58.20
C GLU A 698 -0.44 39.92 -57.18
N MET A 699 0.82 39.67 -57.58
CA MET A 699 1.85 39.17 -56.66
C MET A 699 2.12 40.16 -55.51
N LEU A 700 2.25 41.45 -55.82
CA LEU A 700 2.47 42.51 -54.82
C LEU A 700 1.26 42.71 -53.90
N ASP A 701 0.02 42.66 -54.40
CA ASP A 701 -1.16 42.78 -53.54
C ASP A 701 -1.27 41.59 -52.58
N TRP A 702 -0.98 40.38 -53.05
CA TRP A 702 -0.91 39.19 -52.19
C TRP A 702 0.18 39.32 -51.13
N ALA A 703 1.41 39.66 -51.54
CA ALA A 703 2.54 39.86 -50.62
C ALA A 703 2.29 40.98 -49.61
N ARG A 704 1.66 42.09 -50.04
CA ARG A 704 1.25 43.20 -49.17
C ARG A 704 0.32 42.72 -48.06
N ARG A 705 -0.77 42.02 -48.40
CA ARG A 705 -1.74 41.52 -47.40
C ARG A 705 -1.08 40.58 -46.40
N ASP A 706 -0.22 39.69 -46.89
CA ASP A 706 0.47 38.74 -46.02
C ASP A 706 1.49 39.42 -45.10
N SER A 707 2.23 40.41 -45.63
CA SER A 707 3.18 41.22 -44.85
C SER A 707 2.49 42.06 -43.76
N LEU A 708 1.34 42.67 -44.07
CA LEU A 708 0.53 43.43 -43.09
C LEU A 708 0.07 42.51 -41.95
N ARG A 709 -0.35 41.30 -42.30
CA ARG A 709 -0.74 40.29 -41.31
C ARG A 709 0.44 39.90 -40.43
N MET A 710 1.62 39.68 -41.00
CA MET A 710 2.83 39.39 -40.23
C MET A 710 3.20 40.53 -39.27
N VAL A 711 3.15 41.78 -39.72
CA VAL A 711 3.35 42.94 -38.84
C VAL A 711 2.33 42.94 -37.71
N ALA A 712 1.05 42.71 -38.01
CA ALA A 712 -0.01 42.70 -37.01
C ALA A 712 0.18 41.59 -35.96
N LEU A 713 0.65 40.40 -36.37
CA LEU A 713 0.97 39.29 -35.46
C LEU A 713 2.18 39.58 -34.57
N GLN A 714 3.24 40.16 -35.13
CA GLN A 714 4.39 40.60 -34.35
C GLN A 714 3.99 41.72 -33.37
N PHE A 715 3.10 42.63 -33.76
CA PHE A 715 2.57 43.65 -32.86
C PHE A 715 1.72 43.05 -31.73
N LEU A 716 0.88 42.05 -32.05
CA LEU A 716 0.07 41.33 -31.07
C LEU A 716 0.93 40.73 -29.97
N TYR A 717 2.12 40.21 -30.29
CA TYR A 717 3.07 39.71 -29.30
C TYR A 717 3.37 40.78 -28.24
N TYR A 718 3.67 42.01 -28.62
CA TYR A 718 3.93 43.09 -27.66
C TYR A 718 2.69 43.47 -26.84
N VAL A 719 1.52 43.53 -27.47
CA VAL A 719 0.26 43.83 -26.77
C VAL A 719 -0.06 42.78 -25.69
N ASN A 720 0.21 41.51 -25.98
CA ASN A 720 0.02 40.38 -25.08
C ASN A 720 1.07 40.32 -23.96
N GLN A 721 2.17 41.08 -24.02
CA GLN A 721 3.15 41.15 -22.92
C GLN A 721 2.67 42.03 -21.77
N TYR A 722 1.67 42.87 -21.99
CA TYR A 722 1.21 43.83 -21.00
C TYR A 722 0.84 43.24 -19.63
N PRO A 723 0.11 42.10 -19.53
CA PRO A 723 -0.14 41.47 -18.23
C PRO A 723 1.15 41.08 -17.49
N LEU A 724 2.13 40.52 -18.22
CA LEU A 724 3.44 40.16 -17.66
C LEU A 724 4.21 41.41 -17.20
N TYR A 725 4.15 42.49 -17.97
CA TYR A 725 4.73 43.77 -17.59
C TYR A 725 4.10 44.35 -16.32
N LEU A 726 2.76 44.30 -16.19
CA LEU A 726 2.06 44.74 -14.98
C LEU A 726 2.49 43.91 -13.76
N ALA A 727 2.56 42.58 -13.90
CA ALA A 727 3.04 41.70 -12.83
C ALA A 727 4.47 42.05 -12.41
N GLN A 728 5.41 42.19 -13.36
CA GLN A 728 6.79 42.58 -13.07
C GLN A 728 6.89 43.95 -12.40
N ARG A 729 6.09 44.92 -12.84
CA ARG A 729 6.02 46.25 -12.23
C ARG A 729 5.50 46.17 -10.80
N ALA A 730 4.45 45.39 -10.56
CA ALA A 730 3.87 45.20 -9.24
C ALA A 730 4.87 44.53 -8.28
N GLU A 731 5.66 43.56 -8.75
CA GLU A 731 6.73 42.94 -7.96
C GLU A 731 7.85 43.92 -7.61
N ARG A 732 8.27 44.77 -8.55
CA ARG A 732 9.26 45.82 -8.27
C ARG A 732 8.76 46.80 -7.21
N LEU A 733 7.53 47.28 -7.34
CA LEU A 733 6.92 48.19 -6.36
C LEU A 733 6.82 47.55 -4.97
N ALA A 734 6.53 46.25 -4.90
CA ALA A 734 6.52 45.52 -3.64
C ALA A 734 7.92 45.45 -3.00
N LEU A 735 8.96 45.20 -3.80
CA LEU A 735 10.37 45.19 -3.35
C LEU A 735 10.85 46.57 -2.88
N ASP A 736 10.42 47.62 -3.57
CA ASP A 736 10.72 49.02 -3.23
C ASP A 736 9.94 49.49 -1.99
N GLY A 737 9.03 48.67 -1.47
CA GLY A 737 8.26 48.95 -0.28
C GLY A 737 7.07 49.89 -0.52
N ASP A 738 6.58 50.06 -1.75
CA ASP A 738 5.32 50.75 -2.01
C ASP A 738 4.15 49.75 -2.07
N ALA A 739 3.67 49.33 -0.90
CA ALA A 739 2.58 48.38 -0.79
C ALA A 739 1.27 48.88 -1.41
N THR A 740 1.04 50.21 -1.48
CA THR A 740 -0.21 50.75 -2.04
C THR A 740 -0.20 50.64 -3.56
N GLU A 741 0.89 51.07 -4.21
CA GLU A 741 1.04 50.93 -5.65
C GLU A 741 1.18 49.46 -6.07
N ALA A 742 1.88 48.63 -5.28
CA ALA A 742 1.97 47.19 -5.56
C ALA A 742 0.58 46.53 -5.58
N ALA A 743 -0.25 46.77 -4.55
CA ALA A 743 -1.60 46.23 -4.48
C ALA A 743 -2.51 46.75 -5.61
N GLU A 744 -2.38 48.03 -5.98
CA GLU A 744 -3.09 48.62 -7.14
C GLU A 744 -2.72 47.90 -8.44
N GLN A 745 -1.43 47.72 -8.72
CA GLN A 745 -0.97 47.08 -9.96
C GLN A 745 -1.35 45.59 -10.00
N TRP A 746 -1.30 44.87 -8.87
CA TRP A 746 -1.78 43.49 -8.81
C TRP A 746 -3.30 43.38 -9.02
N GLY A 747 -4.09 44.33 -8.51
CA GLY A 747 -5.53 44.40 -8.77
C GLY A 747 -5.87 44.67 -10.24
N ASN A 748 -5.11 45.57 -10.88
CA ASN A 748 -5.21 45.83 -12.32
C ASN A 748 -4.83 44.58 -13.13
N CYS A 749 -3.73 43.91 -12.77
CA CYS A 749 -3.28 42.67 -13.40
C CYS A 749 -4.29 41.53 -13.24
N TYR A 750 -4.89 41.38 -12.05
CA TYR A 750 -5.92 40.38 -11.78
C TYR A 750 -7.15 40.60 -12.67
N THR A 751 -7.66 41.84 -12.73
CA THR A 751 -8.81 42.20 -13.57
C THR A 751 -8.55 41.89 -15.03
N LEU A 752 -7.35 42.25 -15.52
CA LEU A 752 -6.92 41.93 -16.89
C LEU A 752 -6.91 40.42 -17.15
N CYS A 753 -6.35 39.62 -16.22
CA CYS A 753 -6.21 38.18 -16.37
C CYS A 753 -7.55 37.41 -16.35
N LEU A 754 -8.59 37.95 -15.71
CA LEU A 754 -9.93 37.35 -15.74
C LEU A 754 -10.49 37.26 -17.18
N GLY A 755 -10.24 38.29 -17.99
CA GLY A 755 -10.71 38.37 -19.38
C GLY A 755 -9.78 37.72 -20.41
N LEU A 756 -8.61 37.21 -20.01
CA LEU A 756 -7.67 36.60 -20.95
C LEU A 756 -8.12 35.18 -21.35
N ASP A 757 -8.24 34.96 -22.66
CA ASP A 757 -8.38 33.63 -23.23
C ASP A 757 -7.01 32.99 -23.45
N THR A 758 -6.65 32.07 -22.55
CA THR A 758 -5.41 31.30 -22.57
C THR A 758 -5.60 29.86 -23.04
N GLU A 759 -6.84 29.42 -23.24
CA GLU A 759 -7.17 28.00 -23.49
C GLU A 759 -7.48 27.72 -24.96
N SER A 760 -8.02 28.70 -25.71
CA SER A 760 -8.30 28.51 -27.13
C SER A 760 -7.03 28.28 -27.95
N ASP A 761 -7.14 27.43 -28.97
CA ASP A 761 -6.05 27.16 -29.90
C ASP A 761 -5.73 28.41 -30.74
N LEU A 762 -4.45 28.73 -30.87
CA LEU A 762 -3.97 29.92 -31.57
C LEU A 762 -4.36 29.89 -33.06
N VAL A 763 -4.33 28.71 -33.68
CA VAL A 763 -4.74 28.57 -35.10
C VAL A 763 -6.24 28.86 -35.26
N SER A 764 -7.05 28.40 -34.30
CA SER A 764 -8.49 28.68 -34.29
C SER A 764 -8.79 30.17 -34.11
N LEU A 765 -8.06 30.87 -33.24
CA LEU A 765 -8.21 32.30 -32.99
C LEU A 765 -7.81 33.15 -34.21
N LEU A 766 -6.81 32.72 -34.97
CA LEU A 766 -6.37 33.42 -36.17
C LEU A 766 -7.35 33.33 -37.34
N LYS A 767 -8.37 32.45 -37.26
CA LYS A 767 -9.41 32.25 -38.28
C LYS A 767 -8.86 32.15 -39.71
N THR A 768 -7.66 31.59 -39.86
CA THR A 768 -6.99 31.40 -41.14
C THR A 768 -7.40 30.08 -41.76
N SER A 769 -8.07 30.11 -42.92
CA SER A 769 -8.24 28.92 -43.78
C SER A 769 -6.92 28.46 -44.41
N THR A 770 -5.94 29.38 -44.52
CA THR A 770 -4.57 29.12 -45.00
C THR A 770 -3.58 29.96 -44.18
N PRO A 771 -2.49 29.37 -43.68
CA PRO A 771 -1.45 30.13 -42.96
C PRO A 771 -0.77 31.15 -43.89
N PRO A 772 -0.23 32.25 -43.35
CA PRO A 772 0.65 33.15 -44.08
C PRO A 772 1.79 32.42 -44.78
N ALA A 773 2.17 32.89 -45.97
CA ALA A 773 3.27 32.35 -46.75
C ALA A 773 4.64 32.92 -46.34
N ALA A 774 4.65 33.99 -45.54
CA ALA A 774 5.86 34.57 -44.98
C ALA A 774 6.72 33.53 -44.22
N SER A 775 8.02 33.55 -44.46
CA SER A 775 8.97 32.59 -43.85
C SER A 775 9.09 32.76 -42.33
N SER A 776 8.89 33.98 -41.81
CA SER A 776 8.90 34.25 -40.37
C SER A 776 7.63 33.79 -39.63
N TYR A 777 6.58 33.31 -40.32
CA TYR A 777 5.31 32.94 -39.69
C TYR A 777 5.47 31.88 -38.59
N GLU A 778 6.19 30.79 -38.86
CA GLU A 778 6.38 29.71 -37.89
C GLU A 778 7.06 30.20 -36.61
N SER A 779 8.08 31.07 -36.75
CA SER A 779 8.78 31.67 -35.60
C SER A 779 7.87 32.60 -34.79
N CYS A 780 7.04 33.41 -35.48
CA CYS A 780 6.09 34.30 -34.84
C CYS A 780 5.00 33.50 -34.09
N GLN A 781 4.53 32.41 -34.70
CA GLN A 781 3.57 31.50 -34.09
C GLN A 781 4.15 30.84 -32.83
N ALA A 782 5.39 30.34 -32.89
CA ALA A 782 6.06 29.75 -31.74
C ALA A 782 6.20 30.75 -30.57
N ASN A 783 6.60 31.99 -30.85
CA ASN A 783 6.71 33.04 -29.84
C ASN A 783 5.36 33.38 -29.18
N LEU A 784 4.29 33.48 -29.97
CA LEU A 784 2.94 33.71 -29.44
C LEU A 784 2.45 32.52 -28.60
N SER A 785 2.75 31.28 -29.01
CA SER A 785 2.41 30.08 -28.24
C SER A 785 3.15 30.03 -26.89
N GLN A 786 4.46 30.30 -26.87
CA GLN A 786 5.24 30.37 -25.62
C GLN A 786 4.69 31.46 -24.69
N GLN A 787 4.34 32.62 -25.24
CA GLN A 787 3.76 33.71 -24.48
C GLN A 787 2.41 33.33 -23.87
N ARG A 788 1.54 32.60 -24.59
CA ARG A 788 0.26 32.13 -24.05
C ARG A 788 0.45 31.19 -22.85
N GLN A 789 1.48 30.34 -22.87
CA GLN A 789 1.82 29.50 -21.72
C GLN A 789 2.17 30.36 -20.48
N ALA A 790 3.06 31.35 -20.65
CA ALA A 790 3.43 32.27 -19.57
C ALA A 790 2.22 33.06 -19.04
N LEU A 791 1.31 33.48 -19.91
CA LEU A 791 0.05 34.13 -19.51
C LEU A 791 -0.88 33.18 -18.75
N GLY A 792 -0.92 31.88 -19.12
CA GLY A 792 -1.65 30.85 -18.40
C GLY A 792 -1.10 30.61 -16.98
N ASP A 793 0.22 30.59 -16.82
CA ASP A 793 0.88 30.51 -15.51
C ASP A 793 0.59 31.75 -14.65
N LEU A 794 0.65 32.95 -15.25
CA LEU A 794 0.29 34.18 -14.56
C LEU A 794 -1.19 34.16 -14.12
N LYS A 795 -2.11 33.74 -14.99
CA LYS A 795 -3.55 33.66 -14.68
C LYS A 795 -3.84 32.73 -13.50
N ARG A 796 -3.08 31.64 -13.34
CA ARG A 796 -3.19 30.73 -12.19
C ARG A 796 -2.66 31.33 -10.88
N THR A 797 -1.65 32.20 -10.93
CA THR A 797 -0.93 32.68 -9.74
C THR A 797 -1.34 34.09 -9.29
N VAL A 798 -1.88 34.91 -10.20
CA VAL A 798 -2.20 36.33 -9.98
C VAL A 798 -3.15 36.56 -8.81
N GLY A 799 -4.14 35.70 -8.59
CA GLY A 799 -5.08 35.83 -7.47
C GLY A 799 -4.37 35.73 -6.11
N ALA A 800 -3.52 34.72 -5.92
CA ALA A 800 -2.76 34.54 -4.67
C ALA A 800 -1.78 35.69 -4.43
N LYS A 801 -1.08 36.15 -5.48
CA LYS A 801 -0.17 37.30 -5.40
C LYS A 801 -0.90 38.58 -5.02
N MET A 802 -2.04 38.86 -5.66
CA MET A 802 -2.88 40.02 -5.34
C MET A 802 -3.33 40.01 -3.88
N MET A 803 -3.85 38.88 -3.38
CA MET A 803 -4.31 38.76 -1.99
C MET A 803 -3.15 38.93 -0.99
N SER A 804 -1.98 38.35 -1.30
CA SER A 804 -0.78 38.52 -0.46
C SER A 804 -0.35 39.98 -0.35
N GLN A 805 -0.33 40.72 -1.46
CA GLN A 805 0.07 42.13 -1.47
C GLN A 805 -0.97 43.04 -0.82
N MET A 806 -2.26 42.74 -1.03
CA MET A 806 -3.33 43.46 -0.35
C MET A 806 -3.29 43.23 1.17
N ASN A 807 -2.98 42.02 1.63
CA ASN A 807 -2.80 41.76 3.06
C ASN A 807 -1.60 42.55 3.64
N GLU A 808 -0.49 42.62 2.92
CA GLU A 808 0.68 43.44 3.32
C GLU A 808 0.31 44.94 3.39
N TYR A 809 -0.47 45.44 2.43
CA TYR A 809 -1.03 46.79 2.48
C TYR A 809 -1.85 47.01 3.76
N MET A 810 -2.76 46.08 4.10
CA MET A 810 -3.58 46.17 5.32
C MET A 810 -2.73 46.16 6.59
N ARG A 811 -1.65 45.35 6.65
CA ARG A 811 -0.71 45.34 7.79
C ARG A 811 -0.02 46.68 7.96
N ARG A 812 0.49 47.27 6.87
CA ARG A 812 1.18 48.57 6.93
C ARG A 812 0.25 49.71 7.29
N GLN A 813 -0.98 49.69 6.79
CA GLN A 813 -1.99 50.68 7.16
C GLN A 813 -2.26 50.66 8.68
N ARG A 814 -2.34 49.47 9.27
CA ARG A 814 -2.51 49.29 10.72
C ARG A 814 -1.28 49.76 11.51
N GLN A 815 -0.07 49.41 11.08
CA GLN A 815 1.17 49.90 11.71
C GLN A 815 1.27 51.42 11.68
N ALA A 816 0.90 52.05 10.56
CA ALA A 816 0.87 53.50 10.43
C ALA A 816 -0.19 54.13 11.34
N ALA A 817 -1.39 53.53 11.45
CA ALA A 817 -2.43 54.00 12.36
C ALA A 817 -2.01 53.88 13.83
N ALA A 818 -1.36 52.78 14.22
CA ALA A 818 -0.84 52.58 15.58
C ALA A 818 0.31 53.53 15.94
N ALA A 819 1.18 53.85 14.97
CA ALA A 819 2.22 54.86 15.16
C ALA A 819 1.62 56.27 15.32
N ALA A 820 0.57 56.59 14.55
CA ALA A 820 -0.10 57.89 14.62
C ALA A 820 -0.91 58.11 15.91
N THR A 821 -1.32 57.05 16.61
CA THR A 821 -1.98 57.15 17.93
C THR A 821 -1.02 57.11 19.11
N ALA A 822 0.25 56.72 18.88
CA ALA A 822 1.31 56.73 19.88
C ALA A 822 2.05 58.08 19.97
N HIS A 823 1.84 58.97 18.99
CA HIS A 823 2.29 60.36 18.95
C HIS A 823 1.12 61.30 19.25
#